data_AF-A0A9Q1IXZ8-F1
#
_entry.id   AF-A0A9Q1IXZ8-F1
#
_cell.length_a   1.000
_cell.length_b   1.000
_cell.length_c   1.000
_cell.angle_alpha   90.00
_cell.angle_beta   90.00
_cell.angle_gamma   90.00
#
_symmetry.space_group_name_H-M   'P 1'
#
loop_
_entity.id
_entity.type
_entity.pdbx_description
1 polymer ?
#
loop_
_entity_poly.entity_id
_entity_poly.type
_entity_poly.pdbx_seq_one_letter_code
_entity_poly.pdbx_strand_id
1 'polypeptide(L)'
;MQLLQHYFPQLKEIKSVEGEVKVVFIFDGLDECRLPLDFQRNEMCCDITEPSSVDVLLTNLILGNLLPSALLWITSRPAAANQIPPECVHQVTEVRGFNDSQKEEYLRKKIKNQDLASRIISHIMSSRSLYIMCHIPVFCWISATVLETMLGEVESGDLPKTLTEMYTHFLLIQTNVKNQKYHGTNETNPKKMSESDTEIILKLGKLAFLQLEKGNLIFYEKDLRESGIEVSEASVYSGVCTEIFKEEECGVGVEKVYSFVHLSIQEYLAALFVFHSCVNKNRNVLTAEKSKPHSHRVQLSEVHLHAVDQALQSKNGHLDLFLRFLLGLSLDPIQTLLRGLMTQTGSRLPVPDPQTGRRSPVPDPQTQTESRSESIKKTVQYIKEEIRKESSAERTVNLFHCLSELNDNSLVAEIQNSLRSGKLSYEELEPHQCSALAFVLLMSEEILDEFDLNTYNTSEAGRQRLVPVVRNCRKAILNSCRLTEKSCDIVASALQLSNSPLRDLDLSYIDLGDSGVKLLCDGLMSPNCKLQRLGLNSCRLTEKSCDIVASALQSSNSPLRDLDLSYNDLGDSGVKLLCDGLMSPNCKLQRLGLGWCNLTDGCCDVLASVLRSPHSELRDLELRDNEVQDSGVRALSAGLEDSHCKLQRLGLSGCRVTQTGCDSLASALCSNPSHLRELDLSYNHPGDSGLRALSAAKLNILTLLVDHGGENRTKPGPRKYGCQLTLDPNTAGRKLSLSEGNRKVKERISACLADISEWMSSHHLKLNLDKTELLFMPYKTSPLLDLSITVDGTMIEKCPVQLRGQTSLFGAPQNYL
;
A
#
# COMPACT_ATOMS: atom_id res chain seq x y z
N MET A 1 15.81 36.01 -30.31
CA MET A 1 15.40 37.25 -29.59
C MET A 1 14.09 37.88 -30.06
N GLN A 2 13.82 37.97 -31.37
CA GLN A 2 12.61 38.63 -31.89
C GLN A 2 11.30 38.01 -31.37
N LEU A 3 11.24 36.68 -31.22
CA LEU A 3 10.08 35.97 -30.65
C LEU A 3 9.77 36.42 -29.21
N LEU A 4 10.80 36.52 -28.35
CA LEU A 4 10.63 36.98 -26.97
C LEU A 4 10.21 38.44 -26.90
N GLN A 5 10.78 39.30 -27.75
CA GLN A 5 10.39 40.72 -27.84
C GLN A 5 8.99 40.92 -28.42
N HIS A 6 8.49 39.96 -29.19
CA HIS A 6 7.12 39.96 -29.71
C HIS A 6 6.11 39.68 -28.60
N TYR A 7 6.32 38.64 -27.79
CA TYR A 7 5.42 38.29 -26.68
C TYR A 7 5.62 39.15 -25.43
N PHE A 8 6.83 39.67 -25.21
CA PHE A 8 7.17 40.52 -24.07
C PHE A 8 7.86 41.81 -24.57
N PRO A 9 7.08 42.83 -24.99
CA PRO A 9 7.62 44.08 -25.53
C PRO A 9 8.56 44.81 -24.58
N GLN A 10 8.44 44.57 -23.28
CA GLN A 10 9.29 45.09 -22.22
C GLN A 10 10.76 44.61 -22.34
N LEU A 11 11.01 43.50 -23.04
CA LEU A 11 12.35 42.96 -23.29
C LEU A 11 13.08 43.68 -24.44
N LYS A 12 12.48 44.68 -25.09
CA LYS A 12 13.14 45.47 -26.15
C LYS A 12 14.33 46.29 -25.67
N GLU A 13 14.41 46.60 -24.37
CA GLU A 13 15.52 47.37 -23.79
C GLU A 13 16.76 46.51 -23.49
N ILE A 14 16.63 45.18 -23.47
CA ILE A 14 17.72 44.25 -23.20
C ILE A 14 18.45 43.96 -24.52
N LYS A 15 19.69 44.47 -24.63
CA LYS A 15 20.54 44.34 -25.84
C LYS A 15 21.22 42.98 -25.97
N SER A 16 21.49 42.31 -24.85
CA SER A 16 22.03 40.94 -24.80
C SER A 16 21.47 40.21 -23.59
N VAL A 17 21.09 38.94 -23.79
CA VAL A 17 20.62 38.04 -22.71
C VAL A 17 21.78 37.24 -22.12
N GLU A 18 22.92 37.18 -22.80
CA GLU A 18 24.11 36.48 -22.30
C GLU A 18 24.87 37.35 -21.27
N GLY A 19 24.91 36.86 -20.04
CA GLY A 19 25.81 37.34 -18.98
C GLY A 19 25.25 38.41 -18.04
N GLU A 20 24.24 39.19 -18.44
CA GLU A 20 23.70 40.29 -17.62
C GLU A 20 22.44 39.92 -16.82
N VAL A 21 21.69 38.90 -17.25
CA VAL A 21 20.39 38.53 -16.66
C VAL A 21 20.28 37.01 -16.50
N LYS A 22 19.82 36.55 -15.34
CA LYS A 22 19.44 35.14 -15.14
C LYS A 22 18.08 34.90 -15.79
N VAL A 23 18.04 34.02 -16.80
CA VAL A 23 16.82 33.66 -17.50
C VAL A 23 16.34 32.29 -17.07
N VAL A 24 15.02 32.17 -16.91
CA VAL A 24 14.33 30.90 -16.67
C VAL A 24 13.25 30.73 -17.74
N PHE A 25 13.27 29.60 -18.43
CA PHE A 25 12.19 29.17 -19.32
C PHE A 25 11.32 28.15 -18.60
N ILE A 26 10.02 28.40 -18.54
CA ILE A 26 9.04 27.47 -17.97
C ILE A 26 8.21 26.91 -19.13
N PHE A 27 8.36 25.63 -19.41
CA PHE A 27 7.58 24.90 -20.40
C PHE A 27 6.54 24.06 -19.67
N ASP A 28 5.30 24.56 -19.64
CA ASP A 28 4.19 23.87 -19.00
C ASP A 28 3.54 22.90 -20.00
N GLY A 29 3.40 21.62 -19.64
CA GLY A 29 2.68 20.61 -20.43
C GLY A 29 3.45 20.08 -21.65
N LEU A 30 4.64 19.50 -21.46
CA LEU A 30 5.38 18.87 -22.57
C LEU A 30 4.56 17.80 -23.31
N ASP A 31 3.66 17.10 -22.63
CA ASP A 31 2.75 16.11 -23.24
C ASP A 31 1.72 16.73 -24.21
N GLU A 32 1.57 18.05 -24.20
CA GLU A 32 0.76 18.81 -25.16
C GLU A 32 1.56 19.24 -26.39
N CYS A 33 2.89 19.06 -26.35
CA CYS A 33 3.77 19.41 -27.44
C CYS A 33 3.55 18.49 -28.63
N ARG A 34 3.16 19.08 -29.77
CA ARG A 34 3.01 18.37 -31.05
C ARG A 34 4.30 18.34 -31.88
N LEU A 35 5.37 18.93 -31.37
CA LEU A 35 6.66 18.96 -32.07
C LEU A 35 7.35 17.59 -31.93
N PRO A 36 8.12 17.15 -32.95
CA PRO A 36 8.81 15.86 -32.90
C PRO A 36 9.84 15.74 -31.78
N LEU A 37 10.46 16.86 -31.37
CA LEU A 37 11.56 16.91 -30.40
C LEU A 37 12.70 15.95 -30.76
N ASP A 38 13.10 15.94 -32.04
CA ASP A 38 14.13 15.00 -32.51
C ASP A 38 15.54 15.50 -32.15
N PHE A 39 15.98 15.18 -30.93
CA PHE A 39 17.31 15.53 -30.42
C PHE A 39 18.49 14.94 -31.23
N GLN A 40 18.25 13.96 -32.11
CA GLN A 40 19.31 13.34 -32.92
C GLN A 40 19.43 13.94 -34.32
N ARG A 41 18.29 14.26 -34.94
CA ARG A 41 18.26 14.74 -36.34
C ARG A 41 18.16 16.25 -36.46
N ASN A 42 17.72 16.95 -35.42
CA ASN A 42 17.64 18.40 -35.47
C ASN A 42 19.02 19.02 -35.61
N GLU A 43 19.09 20.05 -36.46
CA GLU A 43 20.32 20.78 -36.75
C GLU A 43 20.82 21.49 -35.49
N MET A 44 22.15 21.57 -35.34
CA MET A 44 22.75 22.30 -34.23
C MET A 44 22.58 23.80 -34.46
N CYS A 45 21.94 24.47 -33.52
CA CYS A 45 21.73 25.92 -33.53
C CYS A 45 22.41 26.50 -32.29
N CYS A 46 23.37 27.41 -32.49
CA CYS A 46 24.09 28.08 -31.40
C CYS A 46 23.94 29.62 -31.48
N ASP A 47 23.54 30.14 -32.64
CA ASP A 47 23.38 31.57 -32.87
C ASP A 47 21.95 32.03 -32.57
N ILE A 48 21.80 32.92 -31.58
CA ILE A 48 20.51 33.48 -31.16
C ILE A 48 19.84 34.40 -32.19
N THR A 49 20.55 34.76 -33.26
CA THR A 49 20.10 35.63 -34.35
C THR A 49 19.63 34.87 -35.58
N GLU A 50 20.00 33.59 -35.71
CA GLU A 50 19.65 32.76 -36.85
C GLU A 50 18.17 32.29 -36.76
N PRO A 51 17.36 32.46 -37.83
CA PRO A 51 16.00 31.96 -37.84
C PRO A 51 15.99 30.44 -38.02
N SER A 52 15.31 29.73 -37.13
CA SER A 52 15.12 28.28 -37.21
C SER A 52 13.70 27.88 -36.81
N SER A 53 13.36 26.59 -36.97
CA SER A 53 12.06 26.06 -36.56
C SER A 53 11.95 26.01 -35.03
N VAL A 54 10.73 26.10 -34.49
CA VAL A 54 10.51 26.04 -33.04
C VAL A 54 11.02 24.72 -32.45
N ASP A 55 10.91 23.62 -33.20
CA ASP A 55 11.41 22.30 -32.80
C ASP A 55 12.94 22.29 -32.64
N VAL A 56 13.67 22.87 -33.61
CA VAL A 56 15.13 23.00 -33.56
C VAL A 56 15.55 23.95 -32.43
N LEU A 57 14.84 25.07 -32.24
CA LEU A 57 15.12 26.00 -31.15
C LEU A 57 14.93 25.34 -29.77
N LEU A 58 13.85 24.58 -29.59
CA LEU A 58 13.52 23.95 -28.30
C LEU A 58 14.50 22.83 -27.95
N THR A 59 14.82 21.97 -28.93
CA THR A 59 15.82 20.89 -28.73
C THR A 59 17.21 21.45 -28.41
N ASN A 60 17.66 22.50 -29.12
CA ASN A 60 18.96 23.14 -28.83
C ASN A 60 18.98 23.93 -27.51
N LEU A 61 17.85 24.48 -27.07
CA LEU A 61 17.73 25.11 -25.75
C LEU A 61 17.83 24.07 -24.63
N ILE A 62 17.19 22.91 -24.79
CA ILE A 62 17.24 21.80 -23.82
C ILE A 62 18.64 21.15 -23.79
N LEU A 63 19.29 21.01 -24.95
CA LEU A 63 20.67 20.52 -25.05
C LEU A 63 21.70 21.52 -24.48
N GLY A 64 21.32 22.79 -24.30
CA GLY A 64 22.23 23.85 -23.85
C GLY A 64 23.11 24.45 -24.96
N ASN A 65 22.82 24.16 -26.24
CA ASN A 65 23.50 24.78 -27.38
C ASN A 65 23.06 26.24 -27.57
N LEU A 66 21.79 26.54 -27.25
CA LEU A 66 21.25 27.89 -27.17
C LEU A 66 21.11 28.33 -25.72
N LEU A 67 21.60 29.53 -25.39
CA LEU A 67 21.49 30.12 -24.05
C LEU A 67 21.93 29.16 -22.91
N PRO A 68 23.19 28.68 -22.90
CA PRO A 68 23.66 27.66 -21.94
C PRO A 68 23.53 28.06 -20.46
N SER A 69 23.44 29.37 -20.18
CA SER A 69 23.27 29.90 -18.82
C SER A 69 21.80 29.98 -18.37
N ALA A 70 20.83 29.64 -19.23
CA ALA A 70 19.41 29.69 -18.90
C ALA A 70 18.99 28.44 -18.11
N LEU A 71 18.06 28.62 -17.17
CA LEU A 71 17.43 27.51 -16.45
C LEU A 71 16.16 27.09 -17.18
N LEU A 72 15.89 25.79 -17.21
CA LEU A 72 14.66 25.23 -17.75
C LEU A 72 13.85 24.55 -16.65
N TRP A 73 12.57 24.85 -16.58
CA TRP A 73 11.58 24.10 -15.79
C TRP A 73 10.53 23.56 -16.75
N ILE A 74 10.46 22.23 -16.87
CA ILE A 74 9.50 21.55 -17.74
C ILE A 74 8.51 20.77 -16.87
N THR A 75 7.21 20.94 -17.10
CA THR A 75 6.17 20.07 -16.52
C THR A 75 5.69 19.09 -17.59
N SER A 76 5.40 17.84 -17.19
CA SER A 76 4.96 16.81 -18.12
C SER A 76 4.28 15.66 -17.39
N ARG A 77 3.35 14.98 -18.06
CA ARG A 77 2.92 13.64 -17.63
C ARG A 77 4.08 12.62 -17.74
N PRO A 78 4.17 11.63 -16.83
CA PRO A 78 5.31 10.70 -16.79
C PRO A 78 5.63 10.00 -18.12
N ALA A 79 4.59 9.67 -18.91
CA ALA A 79 4.76 9.02 -20.20
C ALA A 79 5.49 9.88 -21.24
N ALA A 80 5.37 11.20 -21.18
CA ALA A 80 5.99 12.13 -22.12
C ALA A 80 7.34 12.68 -21.64
N ALA A 81 7.63 12.62 -20.34
CA ALA A 81 8.91 13.07 -19.78
C ALA A 81 10.12 12.34 -20.40
N ASN A 82 9.95 11.07 -20.81
CA ASN A 82 10.98 10.26 -21.46
C ASN A 82 11.37 10.75 -22.87
N GLN A 83 10.66 11.72 -23.44
CA GLN A 83 11.05 12.36 -24.71
C GLN A 83 12.32 13.20 -24.54
N ILE A 84 12.61 13.67 -23.31
CA ILE A 84 13.82 14.45 -23.02
C ILE A 84 14.97 13.48 -22.69
N PRO A 85 16.15 13.63 -23.31
CA PRO A 85 17.33 12.85 -22.98
C PRO A 85 17.67 12.98 -21.48
N PRO A 86 17.89 11.85 -20.76
CA PRO A 86 18.20 11.89 -19.32
C PRO A 86 19.44 12.73 -19.00
N GLU A 87 20.38 12.84 -19.94
CA GLU A 87 21.61 13.62 -19.80
C GLU A 87 21.35 15.13 -19.69
N CYS A 88 20.20 15.60 -20.19
CA CYS A 88 19.78 17.01 -20.11
C CYS A 88 19.04 17.34 -18.79
N VAL A 89 18.75 16.34 -17.94
CA VAL A 89 17.90 16.50 -16.77
C VAL A 89 18.73 16.56 -15.49
N HIS A 90 18.83 17.75 -14.91
CA HIS A 90 19.55 17.98 -13.66
C HIS A 90 18.77 17.51 -12.41
N GLN A 91 17.44 17.67 -12.43
CA GLN A 91 16.57 17.32 -11.30
C GLN A 91 15.18 16.91 -11.80
N VAL A 92 14.61 15.88 -11.18
CA VAL A 92 13.23 15.43 -11.42
C VAL A 92 12.44 15.55 -10.12
N THR A 93 11.26 16.16 -10.20
CA THR A 93 10.31 16.24 -9.07
C THR A 93 8.97 15.66 -9.49
N GLU A 94 8.44 14.73 -8.70
CA GLU A 94 7.14 14.10 -8.94
C GLU A 94 6.06 14.80 -8.10
N VAL A 95 5.02 15.33 -8.75
CA VAL A 95 3.84 15.89 -8.06
C VAL A 95 2.84 14.78 -7.81
N ARG A 96 2.73 14.32 -6.55
CA ARG A 96 1.93 13.15 -6.18
C ARG A 96 0.45 13.45 -5.93
N GLY A 97 0.10 14.66 -5.49
CA GLY A 97 -1.28 15.04 -5.13
C GLY A 97 -1.44 15.32 -3.63
N PHE A 98 -2.69 15.30 -3.14
CA PHE A 98 -3.03 15.63 -1.75
C PHE A 98 -2.85 14.44 -0.82
N ASN A 99 -2.06 14.62 0.24
CA ASN A 99 -2.12 13.72 1.38
C ASN A 99 -3.47 13.86 2.11
N ASP A 100 -3.76 12.95 3.04
CA ASP A 100 -5.07 12.91 3.69
C ASP A 100 -5.42 14.18 4.49
N SER A 101 -4.43 14.82 5.13
CA SER A 101 -4.63 16.10 5.81
C SER A 101 -4.92 17.25 4.84
N GLN A 102 -4.24 17.26 3.69
CA GLN A 102 -4.42 18.27 2.64
C GLN A 102 -5.79 18.16 1.96
N LYS A 103 -6.33 16.93 1.81
CA LYS A 103 -7.70 16.73 1.29
C LYS A 103 -8.72 17.44 2.18
N GLU A 104 -8.66 17.22 3.49
CA GLU A 104 -9.56 17.86 4.45
C GLU A 104 -9.36 19.38 4.48
N GLU A 105 -8.11 19.84 4.51
CA GLU A 105 -7.78 21.26 4.48
C GLU A 105 -8.34 21.96 3.24
N TYR A 106 -8.17 21.35 2.06
CA TYR A 106 -8.70 21.86 0.81
C TYR A 106 -10.23 21.98 0.85
N LEU A 107 -10.93 20.93 1.27
CA LEU A 107 -12.39 20.91 1.36
C LEU A 107 -12.92 21.99 2.32
N ARG A 108 -12.28 22.16 3.49
CA ARG A 108 -12.64 23.19 4.47
C ARG A 108 -12.37 24.62 3.98
N LYS A 109 -11.34 24.82 3.16
CA LYS A 109 -11.04 26.13 2.54
C LYS A 109 -11.99 26.43 1.38
N LYS A 110 -12.39 25.42 0.62
CA LYS A 110 -13.25 25.57 -0.56
C LYS A 110 -14.70 25.86 -0.17
N ILE A 111 -15.22 25.14 0.82
CA ILE A 111 -16.63 25.21 1.24
C ILE A 111 -16.77 26.24 2.37
N LYS A 112 -17.59 27.28 2.14
CA LYS A 112 -17.74 28.39 3.11
C LYS A 112 -18.40 27.95 4.42
N ASN A 113 -19.40 27.07 4.34
CA ASN A 113 -20.13 26.56 5.50
C ASN A 113 -19.39 25.35 6.12
N GLN A 114 -18.93 25.49 7.36
CA GLN A 114 -18.13 24.46 8.03
C GLN A 114 -18.91 23.20 8.44
N ASP A 115 -20.22 23.30 8.69
CA ASP A 115 -21.07 22.14 8.96
C ASP A 115 -21.28 21.33 7.68
N LEU A 116 -21.52 22.02 6.56
CA LEU A 116 -21.61 21.41 5.24
C LEU A 116 -20.28 20.77 4.83
N ALA A 117 -19.16 21.46 5.05
CA ALA A 117 -17.82 20.93 4.81
C ALA A 117 -17.58 19.64 5.59
N SER A 118 -17.98 19.61 6.87
CA SER A 118 -17.82 18.41 7.72
C SER A 118 -18.70 17.25 7.25
N ARG A 119 -19.93 17.51 6.78
CA ARG A 119 -20.80 16.50 6.15
C ARG A 119 -20.21 15.95 4.85
N ILE A 120 -19.66 16.82 4.00
CA ILE A 120 -19.02 16.44 2.73
C ILE A 120 -17.77 15.60 2.98
N ILE A 121 -16.90 16.03 3.90
CA ILE A 121 -15.71 15.27 4.30
C ILE A 121 -16.12 13.89 4.82
N SER A 122 -17.13 13.82 5.70
CA SER A 122 -17.65 12.56 6.22
C SER A 122 -18.16 11.64 5.10
N HIS A 123 -18.89 12.19 4.13
CA HIS A 123 -19.38 11.41 2.99
C HIS A 123 -18.23 10.91 2.09
N ILE A 124 -17.28 11.77 1.72
CA ILE A 124 -16.10 11.38 0.94
C ILE A 124 -15.30 10.31 1.69
N MET A 125 -15.15 10.43 3.01
CA MET A 125 -14.50 9.41 3.85
C MET A 125 -15.28 8.09 3.94
N SER A 126 -16.61 8.14 3.88
CA SER A 126 -17.45 6.94 3.89
C SER A 126 -17.34 6.11 2.61
N SER A 127 -16.99 6.75 1.48
CA SER A 127 -16.76 6.06 0.21
C SER A 127 -15.26 5.92 -0.07
N ARG A 128 -14.75 4.69 0.02
CA ARG A 128 -13.32 4.41 -0.15
C ARG A 128 -12.80 4.81 -1.52
N SER A 129 -13.60 4.59 -2.57
CA SER A 129 -13.28 4.97 -3.95
C SER A 129 -13.16 6.49 -4.10
N LEU A 130 -14.14 7.26 -3.64
CA LEU A 130 -14.11 8.72 -3.69
C LEU A 130 -12.94 9.28 -2.89
N TYR A 131 -12.69 8.73 -1.69
CA TYR A 131 -11.59 9.16 -0.83
C TYR A 131 -10.21 9.00 -1.47
N ILE A 132 -9.99 7.87 -2.16
CA ILE A 132 -8.73 7.59 -2.87
C ILE A 132 -8.61 8.50 -4.09
N MET A 133 -9.69 8.69 -4.84
CA MET A 133 -9.67 9.58 -6.01
C MET A 133 -9.42 11.04 -5.63
N CYS A 134 -9.91 11.52 -4.49
CA CYS A 134 -9.63 12.87 -3.98
C CYS A 134 -8.15 13.13 -3.66
N HIS A 135 -7.27 12.12 -3.76
CA HIS A 135 -5.82 12.34 -3.81
C HIS A 135 -5.42 13.25 -4.98
N ILE A 136 -6.13 13.14 -6.11
CA ILE A 136 -5.89 13.98 -7.28
C ILE A 136 -6.70 15.27 -7.11
N PRO A 137 -6.07 16.46 -7.11
CA PRO A 137 -6.73 17.73 -6.81
C PRO A 137 -7.96 18.04 -7.67
N VAL A 138 -7.95 17.71 -8.96
CA VAL A 138 -9.09 17.95 -9.86
C VAL A 138 -10.33 17.13 -9.45
N PHE A 139 -10.13 15.88 -9.03
CA PHE A 139 -11.23 15.04 -8.55
C PHE A 139 -11.77 15.56 -7.21
N CYS A 140 -10.88 16.02 -6.32
CA CYS A 140 -11.29 16.65 -5.06
C CYS A 140 -12.11 17.92 -5.31
N TRP A 141 -11.71 18.75 -6.29
CA TRP A 141 -12.46 19.93 -6.71
C TRP A 141 -13.85 19.58 -7.28
N ILE A 142 -13.93 18.61 -8.20
CA ILE A 142 -15.22 18.17 -8.78
C ILE A 142 -16.14 17.63 -7.70
N SER A 143 -15.64 16.74 -6.83
CA SER A 143 -16.43 16.20 -5.71
C SER A 143 -16.91 17.29 -4.76
N ALA A 144 -16.07 18.30 -4.46
CA ALA A 144 -16.48 19.43 -3.64
C ALA A 144 -17.63 20.21 -4.29
N THR A 145 -17.51 20.58 -5.56
CA THR A 145 -18.52 21.34 -6.31
C THR A 145 -19.86 20.60 -6.40
N VAL A 146 -19.81 19.30 -6.71
CA VAL A 146 -21.01 18.45 -6.84
C VAL A 146 -21.69 18.29 -5.49
N LEU A 147 -20.95 17.88 -4.46
CA LEU A 147 -21.52 17.60 -3.16
C LEU A 147 -21.98 18.87 -2.43
N GLU A 148 -21.32 20.02 -2.61
CA GLU A 148 -21.76 21.31 -2.07
C GLU A 148 -23.13 21.70 -2.64
N THR A 149 -23.34 21.50 -3.94
CA THR A 149 -24.60 21.80 -4.61
C THR A 149 -25.70 20.83 -4.16
N MET A 150 -25.43 19.52 -4.17
CA MET A 150 -26.44 18.50 -3.85
C MET A 150 -26.85 18.49 -2.37
N LEU A 151 -25.92 18.75 -1.43
CA LEU A 151 -26.21 18.78 0.00
C LEU A 151 -26.68 20.15 0.51
N GLY A 152 -26.52 21.20 -0.30
CA GLY A 152 -27.04 22.54 -0.04
C GLY A 152 -28.54 22.67 -0.35
N GLU A 153 -29.08 21.84 -1.25
CA GLU A 153 -30.51 21.78 -1.59
C GLU A 153 -31.23 20.72 -0.72
N VAL A 154 -32.44 21.02 -0.25
CA VAL A 154 -33.15 20.31 0.85
C VAL A 154 -33.74 18.94 0.43
N GLU A 155 -33.29 18.29 -0.64
CA GLU A 155 -33.86 17.00 -1.07
C GLU A 155 -32.90 15.80 -0.96
N SER A 156 -33.40 14.80 -0.24
CA SER A 156 -32.86 13.46 0.02
C SER A 156 -32.79 12.59 -1.25
N GLY A 157 -31.79 12.81 -2.08
CA GLY A 157 -31.32 11.84 -3.07
C GLY A 157 -30.14 11.02 -2.55
N ASP A 158 -29.93 9.82 -3.09
CA ASP A 158 -28.67 9.09 -2.90
C ASP A 158 -27.52 9.93 -3.46
N LEU A 159 -26.48 10.13 -2.64
CA LEU A 159 -25.28 10.87 -3.06
C LEU A 159 -24.46 10.04 -4.05
N PRO A 160 -23.81 10.69 -5.03
CA PRO A 160 -22.97 10.01 -6.00
C PRO A 160 -21.82 9.27 -5.29
N LYS A 161 -21.64 7.99 -5.63
CA LYS A 161 -20.61 7.10 -5.07
C LYS A 161 -19.52 6.75 -6.06
N THR A 162 -19.80 6.84 -7.36
CA THR A 162 -18.85 6.52 -8.44
C THR A 162 -18.27 7.77 -9.10
N LEU A 163 -17.17 7.62 -9.82
CA LEU A 163 -16.59 8.75 -10.56
C LEU A 163 -17.53 9.18 -11.68
N THR A 164 -18.16 8.22 -12.36
CA THR A 164 -19.08 8.53 -13.45
C THR A 164 -20.28 9.34 -12.97
N GLU A 165 -20.87 8.98 -11.82
CA GLU A 165 -21.96 9.75 -11.21
C GLU A 165 -21.52 11.19 -10.88
N MET A 166 -20.32 11.36 -10.29
CA MET A 166 -19.76 12.68 -9.99
C MET A 166 -19.65 13.54 -11.26
N TYR A 167 -19.11 12.99 -12.35
CA TYR A 167 -18.97 13.73 -13.62
C TYR A 167 -20.31 14.00 -14.30
N THR A 168 -21.27 13.08 -14.20
CA THR A 168 -22.64 13.30 -14.67
C THR A 168 -23.30 14.46 -13.93
N HIS A 169 -23.25 14.47 -12.60
CA HIS A 169 -23.79 15.57 -11.81
C HIS A 169 -23.05 16.88 -12.08
N PHE A 170 -21.72 16.84 -12.21
CA PHE A 170 -20.93 18.01 -12.56
C PHE A 170 -21.38 18.62 -13.89
N LEU A 171 -21.53 17.81 -14.95
CA LEU A 171 -22.02 18.28 -16.25
C LEU A 171 -23.41 18.94 -16.15
N LEU A 172 -24.33 18.33 -15.40
CA LEU A 172 -25.68 18.86 -15.19
C LEU A 172 -25.65 20.20 -14.45
N ILE A 173 -24.85 20.30 -13.38
CA ILE A 173 -24.69 21.54 -12.60
C ILE A 173 -24.14 22.66 -13.49
N GLN A 174 -23.08 22.39 -14.26
CA GLN A 174 -22.50 23.39 -15.16
C GLN A 174 -23.49 23.83 -16.26
N THR A 175 -24.28 22.90 -16.79
CA THR A 175 -25.33 23.21 -17.77
C THR A 175 -26.40 24.13 -17.17
N ASN A 176 -26.81 23.86 -15.93
CA ASN A 176 -27.76 24.71 -15.21
C ASN A 176 -27.19 26.10 -14.91
N VAL A 177 -25.94 26.20 -14.44
CA VAL A 177 -25.25 27.48 -14.20
C VAL A 177 -25.16 28.30 -15.48
N LYS A 178 -24.87 27.66 -16.63
CA LYS A 178 -24.87 28.30 -17.93
C LYS A 178 -26.25 28.86 -18.29
N ASN A 179 -27.30 28.07 -18.09
CA ASN A 179 -28.67 28.48 -18.40
C ASN A 179 -29.13 29.65 -17.53
N GLN A 180 -28.77 29.67 -16.24
CA GLN A 180 -29.05 30.80 -15.34
C GLN A 180 -28.36 32.09 -15.80
N LYS A 181 -27.09 32.02 -16.22
CA LYS A 181 -26.32 33.18 -16.70
C LYS A 181 -26.86 33.76 -18.02
N TYR A 182 -27.36 32.93 -18.94
CA TYR A 182 -27.81 33.37 -20.27
C TYR A 182 -29.31 33.72 -20.37
N HIS A 183 -30.19 32.97 -19.71
CA HIS A 183 -31.63 33.03 -19.98
C HIS A 183 -32.47 33.67 -18.87
N GLY A 184 -31.92 33.90 -17.68
CA GLY A 184 -32.60 34.62 -16.59
C GLY A 184 -33.93 33.98 -16.12
N THR A 185 -34.24 32.75 -16.53
CA THR A 185 -35.55 32.11 -16.30
C THR A 185 -35.58 31.30 -15.00
N ASN A 186 -36.54 31.67 -14.14
CA ASN A 186 -37.04 30.91 -13.00
C ASN A 186 -37.77 29.63 -13.46
N GLU A 187 -37.08 28.67 -14.09
CA GLU A 187 -37.65 27.33 -14.25
C GLU A 187 -37.45 26.53 -12.96
N THR A 188 -38.56 26.31 -12.26
CA THR A 188 -38.71 25.63 -10.97
C THR A 188 -38.38 24.13 -10.98
N ASN A 189 -37.57 23.65 -11.94
CA ASN A 189 -37.17 22.25 -11.98
C ASN A 189 -35.74 22.06 -12.54
N PRO A 190 -34.71 21.95 -11.68
CA PRO A 190 -33.29 21.85 -12.07
C PRO A 190 -32.90 20.57 -12.83
N LYS A 191 -33.86 19.72 -13.23
CA LYS A 191 -33.65 18.34 -13.71
C LYS A 191 -33.89 18.12 -15.21
N LYS A 192 -34.15 19.16 -16.01
CA LYS A 192 -34.46 18.96 -17.44
C LYS A 192 -33.59 19.85 -18.35
N MET A 193 -32.61 19.23 -19.02
CA MET A 193 -31.81 19.86 -20.07
C MET A 193 -32.69 20.26 -21.27
N SER A 194 -32.39 21.40 -21.88
CA SER A 194 -33.03 21.80 -23.14
C SER A 194 -32.51 20.99 -24.34
N GLU A 195 -33.24 21.01 -25.45
CA GLU A 195 -32.81 20.34 -26.70
C GLU A 195 -31.52 20.97 -27.27
N SER A 196 -31.34 22.28 -27.12
CA SER A 196 -30.12 22.97 -27.54
C SER A 196 -28.91 22.61 -26.67
N ASP A 197 -29.10 22.46 -25.35
CA ASP A 197 -28.04 21.98 -24.45
C ASP A 197 -27.57 20.57 -24.83
N THR A 198 -28.54 19.71 -25.14
CA THR A 198 -28.31 18.33 -25.58
C THR A 198 -27.48 18.29 -26.85
N GLU A 199 -27.84 19.10 -27.85
CA GLU A 199 -27.11 19.17 -29.12
C GLU A 199 -25.66 19.62 -28.92
N ILE A 200 -25.44 20.69 -28.13
CA ILE A 200 -24.10 21.23 -27.87
C ILE A 200 -23.24 20.21 -27.13
N ILE A 201 -23.75 19.57 -26.09
CA ILE A 201 -23.02 18.55 -25.33
C ILE A 201 -22.62 17.38 -26.23
N LEU A 202 -23.49 16.96 -27.15
CA LEU A 202 -23.16 15.89 -28.10
C LEU A 202 -22.11 16.33 -29.14
N LYS A 203 -22.12 17.59 -29.59
CA LYS A 203 -21.07 18.15 -30.46
C LYS A 203 -19.72 18.20 -29.71
N LEU A 204 -19.72 18.64 -28.46
CA LEU A 204 -18.53 18.63 -27.60
C LEU A 204 -18.03 17.21 -27.32
N GLY A 205 -18.92 16.26 -27.08
CA GLY A 205 -18.56 14.85 -26.91
C GLY A 205 -17.96 14.23 -28.18
N LYS A 206 -18.48 14.61 -29.37
CA LYS A 206 -17.89 14.21 -30.66
C LYS A 206 -16.47 14.77 -30.81
N LEU A 207 -16.28 16.06 -30.51
CA LEU A 207 -14.96 16.70 -30.52
C LEU A 207 -14.00 16.00 -29.57
N ALA A 208 -14.45 15.77 -28.34
CA ALA A 208 -13.67 15.10 -27.30
C ALA A 208 -13.21 13.71 -27.73
N PHE A 209 -14.11 12.90 -28.31
CA PHE A 209 -13.80 11.58 -28.83
C PHE A 209 -12.77 11.62 -29.97
N LEU A 210 -12.97 12.48 -30.97
CA LEU A 210 -12.05 12.59 -32.11
C LEU A 210 -10.65 13.05 -31.70
N GLN A 211 -10.56 13.99 -30.75
CA GLN A 211 -9.27 14.47 -30.27
C GLN A 211 -8.60 13.46 -29.32
N LEU A 212 -9.38 12.69 -28.55
CA LEU A 212 -8.86 11.59 -27.73
C LEU A 212 -8.25 10.49 -28.61
N GLU A 213 -8.91 10.09 -29.70
CA GLU A 213 -8.35 9.13 -30.67
C GLU A 213 -7.03 9.62 -31.30
N LYS A 214 -6.89 10.93 -31.51
CA LYS A 214 -5.68 11.56 -32.06
C LYS A 214 -4.59 11.77 -31.00
N GLY A 215 -4.91 11.64 -29.70
CA GLY A 215 -3.99 11.97 -28.60
C GLY A 215 -3.79 13.48 -28.38
N ASN A 216 -4.72 14.32 -28.82
CA ASN A 216 -4.62 15.77 -28.73
C ASN A 216 -5.35 16.32 -27.49
N LEU A 217 -4.67 17.21 -26.73
CA LEU A 217 -5.27 17.98 -25.63
C LEU A 217 -5.72 19.38 -26.05
N ILE A 218 -4.93 20.02 -26.91
CA ILE A 218 -5.23 21.32 -27.53
C ILE A 218 -5.80 21.06 -28.92
N PHE A 219 -6.73 21.87 -29.38
CA PHE A 219 -7.30 21.80 -30.73
C PHE A 219 -7.65 23.20 -31.27
N TYR A 220 -7.82 23.30 -32.58
CA TYR A 220 -7.94 24.56 -33.32
C TYR A 220 -9.33 24.75 -33.94
N GLU A 221 -9.60 25.91 -34.53
CA GLU A 221 -10.88 26.19 -35.19
C GLU A 221 -11.29 25.13 -36.22
N LYS A 222 -10.33 24.55 -36.94
CA LYS A 222 -10.59 23.48 -37.91
C LYS A 222 -11.19 22.24 -37.24
N ASP A 223 -10.66 21.86 -36.09
CA ASP A 223 -11.13 20.70 -35.32
C ASP A 223 -12.55 20.91 -34.79
N LEU A 224 -12.90 22.15 -34.40
CA LEU A 224 -14.26 22.54 -34.01
C LEU A 224 -15.24 22.38 -35.18
N ARG A 225 -14.87 22.87 -36.36
CA ARG A 225 -15.69 22.79 -37.57
C ARG A 225 -15.91 21.34 -38.02
N GLU A 226 -14.88 20.49 -37.96
CA GLU A 226 -14.99 19.04 -38.22
C GLU A 226 -15.99 18.34 -37.27
N SER A 227 -16.13 18.89 -36.07
CA SER A 227 -17.06 18.40 -35.05
C SER A 227 -18.46 19.01 -35.15
N GLY A 228 -18.66 20.01 -36.02
CA GLY A 228 -19.94 20.70 -36.23
C GLY A 228 -20.23 21.81 -35.22
N ILE A 229 -19.18 22.36 -34.60
CA ILE A 229 -19.27 23.50 -33.67
C ILE A 229 -18.86 24.76 -34.41
N GLU A 230 -19.72 25.79 -34.40
CA GLU A 230 -19.35 27.10 -34.93
C GLU A 230 -18.43 27.83 -33.94
N VAL A 231 -17.48 28.61 -34.44
CA VAL A 231 -16.48 29.32 -33.61
C VAL A 231 -17.15 30.29 -32.63
N SER A 232 -18.26 30.91 -33.04
CA SER A 232 -19.11 31.75 -32.18
C SER A 232 -19.74 30.97 -31.02
N GLU A 233 -20.21 29.75 -31.25
CA GLU A 233 -20.75 28.86 -30.21
C GLU A 233 -19.65 28.41 -29.23
N ALA A 234 -18.45 28.13 -29.74
CA ALA A 234 -17.31 27.74 -28.92
C ALA A 234 -16.87 28.86 -27.96
N SER A 235 -16.82 30.11 -28.43
CA SER A 235 -16.51 31.27 -27.59
C SER A 235 -17.58 31.58 -26.54
N VAL A 236 -18.84 31.29 -26.84
CA VAL A 236 -19.94 31.38 -25.86
C VAL A 236 -19.78 30.33 -24.77
N TYR A 237 -19.43 29.10 -25.15
CA TYR A 237 -19.28 28.02 -24.19
C TYR A 237 -18.01 28.16 -23.35
N SER A 238 -16.89 28.62 -23.92
CA SER A 238 -15.68 28.94 -23.15
C SER A 238 -15.92 30.07 -22.15
N GLY A 239 -16.71 31.08 -22.52
CA GLY A 239 -17.04 32.21 -21.64
C GLY A 239 -18.02 31.90 -20.52
N VAL A 240 -18.88 30.89 -20.66
CA VAL A 240 -19.97 30.63 -19.70
C VAL A 240 -19.85 29.28 -18.98
N CYS A 241 -19.30 28.27 -19.65
CA CYS A 241 -18.91 26.98 -19.09
C CYS A 241 -17.38 26.91 -18.94
N THR A 242 -16.79 27.94 -18.32
CA THR A 242 -15.34 28.06 -18.08
C THR A 242 -14.73 26.86 -17.33
N GLU A 243 -15.59 26.09 -16.65
CA GLU A 243 -15.22 24.88 -15.90
C GLU A 243 -15.22 23.59 -16.76
N ILE A 244 -15.66 23.67 -18.02
CA ILE A 244 -15.67 22.55 -18.98
C ILE A 244 -14.72 22.84 -20.15
N PHE A 245 -14.77 24.05 -20.72
CA PHE A 245 -14.12 24.38 -21.97
C PHE A 245 -13.38 25.72 -21.84
N LYS A 246 -12.16 25.79 -22.39
CA LYS A 246 -11.31 26.99 -22.37
C LYS A 246 -10.99 27.43 -23.78
N GLU A 247 -10.97 28.75 -23.95
CA GLU A 247 -10.42 29.46 -25.10
C GLU A 247 -9.25 30.28 -24.57
N GLU A 248 -8.08 30.10 -25.17
CA GLU A 248 -6.91 30.90 -24.84
C GLU A 248 -6.49 31.71 -26.07
N GLU A 249 -6.21 32.98 -25.84
CA GLU A 249 -5.74 33.90 -26.87
C GLU A 249 -4.22 34.01 -26.73
N CYS A 250 -3.48 33.38 -27.65
CA CYS A 250 -2.02 33.36 -27.64
C CYS A 250 -1.42 34.68 -28.19
N GLY A 251 -1.73 35.81 -27.54
CA GLY A 251 -1.20 37.12 -27.92
C GLY A 251 -1.90 37.76 -29.14
N VAL A 252 -1.48 38.98 -29.47
CA VAL A 252 -2.15 39.81 -30.49
C VAL A 252 -1.89 39.24 -31.89
N GLY A 253 -2.88 38.54 -32.45
CA GLY A 253 -2.91 38.11 -33.86
C GLY A 253 -2.61 36.63 -34.15
N VAL A 254 -2.60 35.76 -33.13
CA VAL A 254 -2.40 34.30 -33.29
C VAL A 254 -3.77 33.59 -33.34
N GLU A 255 -3.82 32.44 -34.04
CA GLU A 255 -4.99 31.55 -34.07
C GLU A 255 -5.46 31.18 -32.66
N LYS A 256 -6.78 31.20 -32.46
CA LYS A 256 -7.40 30.80 -31.20
C LYS A 256 -7.16 29.32 -30.94
N VAL A 257 -6.72 29.00 -29.73
CA VAL A 257 -6.55 27.62 -29.26
C VAL A 257 -7.63 27.28 -28.24
N TYR A 258 -8.05 26.02 -28.29
CA TYR A 258 -9.12 25.51 -27.45
C TYR A 258 -8.68 24.23 -26.74
N SER A 259 -9.14 24.05 -25.51
CA SER A 259 -8.90 22.85 -24.73
C SER A 259 -10.06 22.60 -23.77
N PHE A 260 -10.18 21.36 -23.30
CA PHE A 260 -11.00 21.09 -22.13
C PHE A 260 -10.23 21.48 -20.87
N VAL A 261 -10.93 21.91 -19.81
CA VAL A 261 -10.28 22.35 -18.55
C VAL A 261 -9.35 21.29 -17.97
N HIS A 262 -9.70 20.02 -18.17
CA HIS A 262 -8.89 18.88 -17.78
C HIS A 262 -9.18 17.68 -18.70
N LEU A 263 -8.17 16.84 -18.95
CA LEU A 263 -8.30 15.64 -19.81
C LEU A 263 -9.44 14.72 -19.35
N SER A 264 -9.64 14.56 -18.05
CA SER A 264 -10.76 13.74 -17.54
C SER A 264 -12.14 14.20 -18.03
N ILE A 265 -12.31 15.49 -18.29
CA ILE A 265 -13.58 16.04 -18.82
C ILE A 265 -13.71 15.65 -20.30
N GLN A 266 -12.62 15.72 -21.06
CA GLN A 266 -12.56 15.22 -22.43
C GLN A 266 -12.88 13.72 -22.49
N GLU A 267 -12.26 12.90 -21.63
CA GLU A 267 -12.50 11.45 -21.57
C GLU A 267 -13.96 11.13 -21.21
N TYR A 268 -14.55 11.85 -20.24
CA TYR A 268 -15.95 11.69 -19.87
C TYR A 268 -16.91 12.06 -21.02
N LEU A 269 -16.70 13.21 -21.67
CA LEU A 269 -17.53 13.64 -22.80
C LEU A 269 -17.40 12.72 -24.01
N ALA A 270 -16.19 12.20 -24.26
CA ALA A 270 -15.97 11.18 -25.27
C ALA A 270 -16.76 9.90 -24.96
N ALA A 271 -16.69 9.41 -23.72
CA ALA A 271 -17.46 8.24 -23.28
C ALA A 271 -18.97 8.46 -23.43
N LEU A 272 -19.48 9.64 -23.06
CA LEU A 272 -20.87 10.03 -23.23
C LEU A 272 -21.31 9.99 -24.71
N PHE A 273 -20.46 10.49 -25.63
CA PHE A 273 -20.73 10.45 -27.05
C PHE A 273 -20.77 9.02 -27.62
N VAL A 274 -19.84 8.16 -27.21
CA VAL A 274 -19.80 6.76 -27.62
C VAL A 274 -21.03 6.01 -27.11
N PHE A 275 -21.37 6.18 -25.83
CA PHE A 275 -22.55 5.60 -25.21
C PHE A 275 -23.84 6.04 -25.93
N HIS A 276 -24.02 7.35 -26.14
CA HIS A 276 -25.18 7.88 -26.85
C HIS A 276 -25.26 7.39 -28.30
N SER A 277 -24.13 7.27 -29.00
CA SER A 277 -24.09 6.72 -30.36
C SER A 277 -24.49 5.25 -30.42
N CYS A 278 -24.11 4.46 -29.42
CA CYS A 278 -24.55 3.07 -29.30
C CYS A 278 -26.06 3.00 -29.04
N VAL A 279 -26.55 3.67 -27.98
CA VAL A 279 -27.93 3.49 -27.51
C VAL A 279 -28.95 4.16 -28.45
N ASN A 280 -28.69 5.38 -28.93
CA ASN A 280 -29.67 6.17 -29.68
C ASN A 280 -29.49 6.04 -31.20
N LYS A 281 -28.26 5.84 -31.68
CA LYS A 281 -27.96 5.75 -33.12
C LYS A 281 -27.68 4.33 -33.60
N ASN A 282 -27.68 3.34 -32.71
CA ASN A 282 -27.38 1.93 -33.01
C ASN A 282 -26.06 1.77 -33.79
N ARG A 283 -25.03 2.49 -33.34
CA ARG A 283 -23.73 2.54 -34.01
C ARG A 283 -22.59 2.38 -33.01
N ASN A 284 -21.70 1.44 -33.28
CA ASN A 284 -20.39 1.39 -32.63
C ASN A 284 -19.44 2.35 -33.35
N VAL A 285 -18.95 3.38 -32.66
CA VAL A 285 -18.03 4.37 -33.22
C VAL A 285 -16.55 4.02 -33.00
N LEU A 286 -16.28 2.97 -32.21
CA LEU A 286 -14.93 2.51 -31.89
C LEU A 286 -14.34 1.60 -32.99
N THR A 287 -15.17 1.04 -33.88
CA THR A 287 -14.71 0.16 -34.95
C THR A 287 -14.26 0.93 -36.20
N ALA A 288 -13.35 0.33 -36.98
CA ALA A 288 -12.84 0.93 -38.23
C ALA A 288 -13.93 1.17 -39.29
N GLU A 289 -15.05 0.43 -39.24
CA GLU A 289 -16.22 0.61 -40.11
C GLU A 289 -17.11 1.77 -39.64
N LYS A 290 -16.52 2.96 -39.49
CA LYS A 290 -17.15 4.19 -38.96
C LYS A 290 -18.33 4.74 -39.81
N SER A 291 -18.95 3.98 -40.72
CA SER A 291 -19.88 4.56 -41.71
C SER A 291 -21.09 3.72 -42.16
N LYS A 292 -21.22 2.43 -41.79
CA LYS A 292 -22.38 1.63 -42.22
C LYS A 292 -23.31 1.27 -41.06
N PRO A 293 -24.61 1.64 -41.09
CA PRO A 293 -25.58 1.09 -40.16
C PRO A 293 -25.59 -0.43 -40.35
N HIS A 294 -25.29 -1.17 -39.27
CA HIS A 294 -25.30 -2.63 -39.31
C HIS A 294 -26.72 -3.11 -39.57
N SER A 295 -26.88 -4.19 -40.34
CA SER A 295 -28.17 -4.88 -40.54
C SER A 295 -28.73 -5.46 -39.24
N HIS A 296 -27.90 -5.58 -38.21
CA HIS A 296 -28.23 -6.08 -36.89
C HIS A 296 -28.06 -5.01 -35.81
N ARG A 297 -28.87 -5.11 -34.74
CA ARG A 297 -28.82 -4.20 -33.59
C ARG A 297 -27.49 -4.38 -32.86
N VAL A 298 -26.72 -3.30 -32.70
CA VAL A 298 -25.44 -3.31 -31.98
C VAL A 298 -25.74 -3.57 -30.51
N GLN A 299 -25.14 -4.61 -29.93
CA GLN A 299 -25.29 -4.88 -28.49
C GLN A 299 -24.34 -3.99 -27.70
N LEU A 300 -24.82 -3.46 -26.58
CA LEU A 300 -24.00 -2.61 -25.70
C LEU A 300 -22.75 -3.36 -25.19
N SER A 301 -22.88 -4.66 -24.92
CA SER A 301 -21.74 -5.51 -24.55
C SER A 301 -20.66 -5.57 -25.63
N GLU A 302 -21.00 -5.53 -26.91
CA GLU A 302 -19.99 -5.54 -28.00
C GLU A 302 -19.16 -4.27 -27.98
N VAL A 303 -19.78 -3.11 -27.70
CA VAL A 303 -19.07 -1.83 -27.55
C VAL A 303 -18.17 -1.85 -26.33
N HIS A 304 -18.65 -2.39 -25.20
CA HIS A 304 -17.85 -2.52 -23.98
C HIS A 304 -16.64 -3.42 -24.17
N LEU A 305 -16.82 -4.63 -24.71
CA LEU A 305 -15.74 -5.58 -24.96
C LEU A 305 -14.66 -4.93 -25.84
N HIS A 306 -15.06 -4.26 -26.93
CA HIS A 306 -14.10 -3.58 -27.80
C HIS A 306 -13.36 -2.42 -27.12
N ALA A 307 -14.05 -1.68 -26.24
CA ALA A 307 -13.41 -0.61 -25.45
C ALA A 307 -12.40 -1.18 -24.43
N VAL A 308 -12.72 -2.31 -23.79
CA VAL A 308 -11.79 -3.03 -22.90
C VAL A 308 -10.55 -3.47 -23.67
N ASP A 309 -10.73 -4.09 -24.85
CA ASP A 309 -9.62 -4.51 -25.71
C ASP A 309 -8.71 -3.34 -26.11
N GLN A 310 -9.28 -2.21 -26.54
CA GLN A 310 -8.50 -1.03 -26.92
C GLN A 310 -7.73 -0.43 -25.73
N ALA A 311 -8.33 -0.40 -24.54
CA ALA A 311 -7.66 0.08 -23.34
C ALA A 311 -6.48 -0.83 -22.95
N LEU A 312 -6.66 -2.16 -23.01
CA LEU A 312 -5.58 -3.12 -22.73
C LEU A 312 -4.44 -3.06 -23.76
N GLN A 313 -4.76 -2.77 -25.03
CA GLN A 313 -3.76 -2.56 -26.08
C GLN A 313 -3.04 -1.21 -25.98
N SER A 314 -3.57 -0.27 -25.19
CA SER A 314 -2.96 1.04 -24.97
C SER A 314 -1.62 0.89 -24.24
N LYS A 315 -0.57 1.55 -24.78
CA LYS A 315 0.77 1.50 -24.20
C LYS A 315 0.93 2.37 -22.95
N ASN A 316 0.15 3.45 -22.85
CA ASN A 316 0.27 4.47 -21.81
C ASN A 316 -1.01 4.65 -20.98
N GLY A 317 -2.01 3.77 -21.12
CA GLY A 317 -3.25 3.82 -20.35
C GLY A 317 -4.16 5.02 -20.67
N HIS A 318 -3.92 5.74 -21.78
CA HIS A 318 -4.69 6.97 -22.10
C HIS A 318 -6.20 6.76 -22.36
N LEU A 319 -6.69 5.51 -22.36
CA LEU A 319 -8.11 5.16 -22.51
C LEU A 319 -8.72 4.64 -21.20
N ASP A 320 -7.95 4.56 -20.12
CA ASP A 320 -8.37 3.91 -18.89
C ASP A 320 -9.55 4.64 -18.23
N LEU A 321 -9.47 5.97 -18.14
CA LEU A 321 -10.56 6.75 -17.55
C LEU A 321 -11.77 6.84 -18.48
N PHE A 322 -11.54 6.95 -19.80
CA PHE A 322 -12.59 6.85 -20.80
C PHE A 322 -13.38 5.53 -20.67
N LEU A 323 -12.69 4.39 -20.53
CA LEU A 323 -13.31 3.08 -20.36
C LEU A 323 -14.18 3.04 -19.10
N ARG A 324 -13.64 3.52 -17.97
CA ARG A 324 -14.37 3.60 -16.70
C ARG A 324 -15.67 4.39 -16.84
N PHE A 325 -15.61 5.57 -17.46
CA PHE A 325 -16.80 6.38 -17.71
C PHE A 325 -17.81 5.70 -18.63
N LEU A 326 -17.35 5.07 -19.73
CA LEU A 326 -18.22 4.38 -20.67
C LEU A 326 -19.02 3.25 -20.00
N LEU A 327 -18.36 2.49 -19.14
CA LEU A 327 -18.98 1.43 -18.37
C LEU A 327 -19.96 1.97 -17.33
N GLY A 328 -19.57 2.99 -16.56
CA GLY A 328 -20.44 3.62 -15.57
C GLY A 328 -21.72 4.22 -16.18
N LEU A 329 -21.62 4.87 -17.34
CA LEU A 329 -22.77 5.48 -18.05
C LEU A 329 -23.86 4.46 -18.42
N SER A 330 -23.50 3.18 -18.47
CA SER A 330 -24.42 2.09 -18.81
C SER A 330 -25.36 1.67 -17.69
N LEU A 331 -25.16 2.17 -16.47
CA LEU A 331 -26.05 1.91 -15.34
C LEU A 331 -27.34 2.75 -15.41
N ASP A 332 -28.44 2.20 -14.88
CA ASP A 332 -29.77 2.82 -14.95
C ASP A 332 -29.93 4.14 -14.16
N PRO A 333 -29.29 4.37 -12.99
CA PRO A 333 -29.37 5.64 -12.27
C PRO A 333 -28.85 6.82 -13.09
N ILE A 334 -27.70 6.63 -13.75
CA ILE A 334 -27.07 7.66 -14.59
C ILE A 334 -27.92 7.99 -15.81
N GLN A 335 -28.58 6.99 -16.41
CA GLN A 335 -29.49 7.24 -17.52
C GLN A 335 -30.76 7.98 -17.11
N THR A 336 -31.25 7.73 -15.89
CA THR A 336 -32.36 8.49 -15.33
C THR A 336 -31.99 9.96 -15.19
N LEU A 337 -30.76 10.25 -14.77
CA LEU A 337 -30.19 11.60 -14.73
C LEU A 337 -30.04 12.22 -16.13
N LEU A 338 -29.59 11.42 -17.12
CA LEU A 338 -29.35 11.85 -18.49
C LEU A 338 -30.59 11.71 -19.39
N ARG A 339 -31.80 11.53 -18.83
CA ARG A 339 -33.03 11.29 -19.61
C ARG A 339 -33.35 12.41 -20.61
N GLY A 340 -32.87 13.64 -20.36
CA GLY A 340 -32.95 14.75 -21.31
C GLY A 340 -32.06 14.58 -22.56
N LEU A 341 -30.89 13.96 -22.42
CA LEU A 341 -29.98 13.61 -23.52
C LEU A 341 -30.46 12.38 -24.31
N MET A 342 -31.23 11.50 -23.67
CA MET A 342 -31.74 10.28 -24.30
C MET A 342 -33.11 10.54 -24.93
N THR A 343 -33.18 10.71 -26.25
CA THR A 343 -34.47 10.81 -26.97
C THR A 343 -35.40 9.66 -26.59
N GLN A 344 -36.58 9.96 -26.04
CA GLN A 344 -37.60 8.93 -25.80
C GLN A 344 -37.84 8.16 -27.09
N THR A 345 -37.73 6.84 -27.02
CA THR A 345 -38.04 5.88 -28.10
C THR A 345 -39.55 5.82 -28.37
N GLY A 346 -40.19 6.99 -28.54
CA GLY A 346 -41.64 7.16 -28.70
C GLY A 346 -42.08 7.66 -30.08
N SER A 347 -41.18 8.03 -31.01
CA SER A 347 -41.61 8.54 -32.32
C SER A 347 -40.90 7.99 -33.56
N ARG A 348 -40.05 6.97 -33.46
CA ARG A 348 -39.60 6.25 -34.67
C ARG A 348 -40.59 5.14 -35.01
N LEU A 349 -41.47 5.43 -35.98
CA LEU A 349 -42.22 4.41 -36.70
C LEU A 349 -41.24 3.33 -37.21
N PRO A 350 -41.49 2.03 -36.95
CA PRO A 350 -40.60 0.97 -37.41
C PRO A 350 -40.55 0.96 -38.94
N VAL A 351 -39.34 0.92 -39.48
CA VAL A 351 -39.08 0.73 -40.92
C VAL A 351 -39.59 -0.68 -41.30
N PRO A 352 -40.43 -0.83 -42.34
CA PRO A 352 -40.90 -2.15 -42.79
C PRO A 352 -39.72 -2.99 -43.29
N ASP A 353 -39.71 -4.28 -42.94
CA ASP A 353 -38.84 -5.27 -43.57
C ASP A 353 -39.10 -5.28 -45.10
N PRO A 354 -38.08 -5.00 -45.94
CA PRO A 354 -38.22 -4.96 -47.40
C PRO A 354 -38.68 -6.27 -48.04
N GLN A 355 -38.57 -7.41 -47.35
CA GLN A 355 -38.90 -8.73 -47.90
C GLN A 355 -40.21 -9.32 -47.39
N THR A 356 -40.71 -8.90 -46.21
CA THR A 356 -41.86 -9.56 -45.57
C THR A 356 -43.03 -8.63 -45.23
N GLY A 357 -42.86 -7.30 -45.30
CA GLY A 357 -43.91 -6.33 -45.00
C GLY A 357 -44.44 -6.37 -43.55
N ARG A 358 -43.89 -7.23 -42.67
CA ARG A 358 -44.29 -7.32 -41.27
C ARG A 358 -43.60 -6.26 -40.44
N ARG A 359 -44.40 -5.49 -39.68
CA ARG A 359 -43.92 -4.59 -38.64
C ARG A 359 -43.37 -5.43 -37.49
N SER A 360 -42.11 -5.22 -37.13
CA SER A 360 -41.57 -5.76 -35.87
C SER A 360 -42.33 -5.14 -34.68
N PRO A 361 -42.67 -5.91 -33.64
CA PRO A 361 -43.29 -5.35 -32.44
C PRO A 361 -42.39 -4.26 -31.83
N VAL A 362 -43.00 -3.17 -31.35
CA VAL A 362 -42.31 -2.19 -30.52
C VAL A 362 -41.82 -2.92 -29.26
N PRO A 363 -40.51 -2.92 -28.93
CA PRO A 363 -40.03 -3.62 -27.75
C PRO A 363 -40.62 -2.97 -26.50
N ASP A 364 -41.25 -3.76 -25.65
CA ASP A 364 -41.74 -3.33 -24.33
C ASP A 364 -40.58 -2.73 -23.52
N PRO A 365 -40.76 -1.58 -22.84
CA PRO A 365 -39.76 -1.03 -21.92
C PRO A 365 -39.14 -2.07 -20.97
N GLN A 366 -39.90 -3.05 -20.49
CA GLN A 366 -39.38 -4.13 -19.63
C GLN A 366 -38.34 -5.01 -20.34
N THR A 367 -38.57 -5.35 -21.61
CA THR A 367 -37.63 -6.16 -22.42
C THR A 367 -36.33 -5.44 -22.76
N GLN A 368 -36.29 -4.10 -22.78
CA GLN A 368 -35.06 -3.34 -22.99
C GLN A 368 -34.17 -3.31 -21.74
N THR A 369 -34.77 -3.17 -20.57
CA THR A 369 -34.05 -3.22 -19.29
C THR A 369 -33.46 -4.61 -19.03
N GLU A 370 -34.21 -5.67 -19.33
CA GLU A 370 -33.72 -7.06 -19.23
C GLU A 370 -32.57 -7.36 -20.20
N SER A 371 -32.67 -6.94 -21.47
CA SER A 371 -31.60 -7.08 -22.46
C SER A 371 -30.31 -6.33 -22.08
N ARG A 372 -30.44 -5.18 -21.42
CA ARG A 372 -29.29 -4.41 -20.92
C ARG A 372 -28.66 -5.05 -19.70
N SER A 373 -29.46 -5.49 -18.72
CA SER A 373 -28.95 -6.22 -17.55
C SER A 373 -28.10 -7.42 -17.99
N GLU A 374 -28.57 -8.14 -19.01
CA GLU A 374 -27.82 -9.25 -19.62
C GLU A 374 -26.51 -8.79 -20.29
N SER A 375 -26.53 -7.64 -20.99
CA SER A 375 -25.32 -7.06 -21.59
C SER A 375 -24.27 -6.65 -20.55
N ILE A 376 -24.71 -6.07 -19.42
CA ILE A 376 -23.83 -5.70 -18.31
C ILE A 376 -23.23 -6.95 -17.67
N LYS A 377 -24.03 -7.99 -17.42
CA LYS A 377 -23.52 -9.28 -16.89
C LYS A 377 -22.44 -9.89 -17.79
N LYS A 378 -22.65 -9.90 -19.10
CA LYS A 378 -21.63 -10.34 -20.08
C LYS A 378 -20.36 -9.51 -20.00
N THR A 379 -20.51 -8.18 -19.89
CA THR A 379 -19.37 -7.26 -19.74
C THR A 379 -18.57 -7.54 -18.47
N VAL A 380 -19.26 -7.68 -17.32
CA VAL A 380 -18.66 -8.01 -16.03
C VAL A 380 -17.92 -9.34 -16.10
N GLN A 381 -18.53 -10.37 -16.68
CA GLN A 381 -17.90 -11.69 -16.81
C GLN A 381 -16.63 -11.62 -17.65
N TYR A 382 -16.68 -10.89 -18.77
CA TYR A 382 -15.52 -10.67 -19.62
C TYR A 382 -14.38 -9.94 -18.90
N ILE A 383 -14.68 -8.84 -18.19
CA ILE A 383 -13.66 -8.11 -17.40
C ILE A 383 -13.02 -9.03 -16.35
N LYS A 384 -13.80 -9.88 -15.67
CA LYS A 384 -13.25 -10.86 -14.70
C LYS A 384 -12.34 -11.89 -15.38
N GLU A 385 -12.63 -12.29 -16.60
CA GLU A 385 -11.76 -13.19 -17.38
C GLU A 385 -10.46 -12.50 -17.80
N GLU A 386 -10.53 -11.24 -18.22
CA GLU A 386 -9.34 -10.46 -18.57
C GLU A 386 -8.46 -10.16 -17.34
N ILE A 387 -9.04 -9.87 -16.16
CA ILE A 387 -8.29 -9.74 -14.90
C ILE A 387 -7.47 -11.00 -14.59
N ARG A 388 -8.01 -12.19 -14.88
CA ARG A 388 -7.32 -13.47 -14.63
C ARG A 388 -6.17 -13.74 -15.61
N LYS A 389 -6.15 -13.07 -16.77
CA LYS A 389 -5.14 -13.24 -17.82
C LYS A 389 -4.09 -12.13 -17.83
N GLU A 390 -4.43 -10.95 -17.33
CA GLU A 390 -3.58 -9.76 -17.39
C GLU A 390 -2.39 -9.86 -16.44
N SER A 391 -1.22 -9.41 -16.92
CA SER A 391 0.06 -9.48 -16.22
C SER A 391 0.53 -8.12 -15.67
N SER A 392 0.01 -7.00 -16.19
CA SER A 392 0.31 -5.65 -15.68
C SER A 392 -0.58 -5.32 -14.48
N ALA A 393 0.04 -5.01 -13.35
CA ALA A 393 -0.67 -4.58 -12.15
C ALA A 393 -1.51 -3.31 -12.39
N GLU A 394 -0.98 -2.35 -13.15
CA GLU A 394 -1.66 -1.09 -13.47
C GLU A 394 -2.94 -1.35 -14.27
N ARG A 395 -2.87 -2.21 -15.30
CA ARG A 395 -4.04 -2.60 -16.10
C ARG A 395 -5.04 -3.39 -15.28
N THR A 396 -4.59 -4.33 -14.45
CA THR A 396 -5.47 -5.08 -13.56
C THR A 396 -6.21 -4.15 -12.59
N VAL A 397 -5.51 -3.16 -12.00
CA VAL A 397 -6.12 -2.14 -11.13
C VAL A 397 -7.16 -1.32 -11.89
N ASN A 398 -6.89 -0.92 -13.14
CA ASN A 398 -7.88 -0.24 -13.97
C ASN A 398 -9.13 -1.11 -14.23
N LEU A 399 -8.96 -2.41 -14.51
CA LEU A 399 -10.08 -3.33 -14.68
C LEU A 399 -10.90 -3.52 -13.38
N PHE A 400 -10.27 -3.51 -12.21
CA PHE A 400 -11.01 -3.47 -10.94
C PHE A 400 -11.78 -2.17 -10.74
N HIS A 401 -11.19 -1.02 -11.12
CA HIS A 401 -11.94 0.24 -11.15
C HIS A 401 -13.13 0.17 -12.10
N CYS A 402 -13.01 -0.49 -13.25
CA CYS A 402 -14.11 -0.72 -14.18
C CYS A 402 -15.25 -1.55 -13.55
N LEU A 403 -14.92 -2.62 -12.82
CA LEU A 403 -15.91 -3.39 -12.06
C LEU A 403 -16.60 -2.54 -10.98
N SER A 404 -15.83 -1.68 -10.29
CA SER A 404 -16.37 -0.75 -9.30
C SER A 404 -17.33 0.28 -9.91
N GLU A 405 -17.05 0.82 -11.11
CA GLU A 405 -17.98 1.73 -11.81
C GLU A 405 -19.26 1.01 -12.27
N LEU A 406 -19.21 -0.31 -12.48
CA LEU A 406 -20.37 -1.16 -12.77
C LEU A 406 -21.11 -1.63 -11.51
N ASN A 407 -20.72 -1.16 -10.32
CA ASN A 407 -21.21 -1.61 -9.02
C ASN A 407 -21.09 -3.13 -8.78
N ASP A 408 -20.09 -3.78 -9.40
CA ASP A 408 -19.80 -5.20 -9.17
C ASP A 408 -18.59 -5.38 -8.25
N ASN A 409 -18.86 -5.79 -7.01
CA ASN A 409 -17.83 -6.17 -6.02
C ASN A 409 -17.73 -7.69 -5.86
N SER A 410 -18.32 -8.48 -6.76
CA SER A 410 -18.43 -9.92 -6.56
C SER A 410 -17.10 -10.65 -6.71
N LEU A 411 -16.21 -10.17 -7.59
CA LEU A 411 -14.84 -10.70 -7.69
C LEU A 411 -14.03 -10.39 -6.42
N VAL A 412 -14.22 -9.20 -5.83
CA VAL A 412 -13.59 -8.83 -4.55
C VAL A 412 -14.06 -9.78 -3.45
N ALA A 413 -15.37 -10.02 -3.36
CA ALA A 413 -15.94 -10.95 -2.41
C ALA A 413 -15.48 -12.41 -2.65
N GLU A 414 -15.34 -12.84 -3.91
CA GLU A 414 -14.81 -14.16 -4.29
C GLU A 414 -13.36 -14.33 -3.82
N ILE A 415 -12.52 -13.33 -4.05
CA ILE A 415 -11.12 -13.30 -3.60
C ILE A 415 -11.06 -13.31 -2.06
N GLN A 416 -11.83 -12.46 -1.39
CA GLN A 416 -11.89 -12.41 0.08
C GLN A 416 -12.38 -13.73 0.68
N ASN A 417 -13.40 -14.36 0.10
CA ASN A 417 -13.88 -15.66 0.55
C ASN A 417 -12.84 -16.76 0.29
N SER A 418 -12.10 -16.69 -0.81
CA SER A 418 -11.01 -17.62 -1.12
C SER A 418 -9.86 -17.49 -0.12
N LEU A 419 -9.55 -16.25 0.32
CA LEU A 419 -8.61 -15.97 1.39
C LEU A 419 -9.08 -16.53 2.73
N ARG A 420 -10.32 -16.22 3.13
CA ARG A 420 -10.92 -16.72 4.38
C ARG A 420 -11.01 -18.25 4.42
N SER A 421 -11.20 -18.89 3.28
CA SER A 421 -11.29 -20.35 3.16
C SER A 421 -9.93 -21.05 2.96
N GLY A 422 -8.82 -20.31 2.92
CA GLY A 422 -7.47 -20.86 2.75
C GLY A 422 -7.22 -21.51 1.38
N LYS A 423 -8.10 -21.29 0.40
CA LYS A 423 -8.07 -21.98 -0.91
C LYS A 423 -6.96 -21.48 -1.83
N LEU A 424 -6.45 -20.27 -1.61
CA LEU A 424 -5.36 -19.67 -2.40
C LEU A 424 -3.98 -20.29 -2.09
N SER A 425 -3.88 -21.23 -1.16
CA SER A 425 -2.62 -21.81 -0.68
C SER A 425 -1.90 -22.74 -1.66
N TYR A 426 -2.53 -23.16 -2.77
CA TYR A 426 -1.95 -24.16 -3.67
C TYR A 426 -1.14 -23.59 -4.85
N GLU A 427 -1.38 -22.34 -5.25
CA GLU A 427 -0.66 -21.69 -6.37
C GLU A 427 0.11 -20.47 -5.85
N GLU A 428 1.36 -20.32 -6.28
CA GLU A 428 2.18 -19.16 -5.92
C GLU A 428 1.67 -17.92 -6.67
N LEU A 429 1.29 -16.89 -5.92
CA LEU A 429 0.87 -15.61 -6.48
C LEU A 429 2.08 -14.85 -7.00
N GLU A 430 1.97 -14.39 -8.24
CA GLU A 430 2.97 -13.53 -8.84
C GLU A 430 2.91 -12.11 -8.25
N PRO A 431 4.03 -11.35 -8.24
CA PRO A 431 4.04 -10.02 -7.65
C PRO A 431 2.96 -9.08 -8.19
N HIS A 432 2.59 -9.16 -9.47
CA HIS A 432 1.57 -8.29 -10.06
C HIS A 432 0.16 -8.63 -9.56
N GLN A 433 -0.12 -9.92 -9.34
CA GLN A 433 -1.35 -10.40 -8.71
C GLN A 433 -1.43 -9.91 -7.26
N CYS A 434 -0.30 -9.88 -6.53
CA CYS A 434 -0.23 -9.29 -5.20
C CYS A 434 -0.54 -7.79 -5.18
N SER A 435 -0.08 -7.01 -6.17
CA SER A 435 -0.46 -5.59 -6.29
C SER A 435 -1.96 -5.42 -6.50
N ALA A 436 -2.54 -6.21 -7.41
CA ALA A 436 -3.97 -6.19 -7.68
C ALA A 436 -4.78 -6.59 -6.43
N LEU A 437 -4.33 -7.61 -5.71
CA LEU A 437 -4.93 -8.05 -4.47
C LEU A 437 -4.86 -6.98 -3.37
N ALA A 438 -3.70 -6.34 -3.21
CA ALA A 438 -3.53 -5.24 -2.27
C ALA A 438 -4.48 -4.10 -2.58
N PHE A 439 -4.62 -3.74 -3.86
CA PHE A 439 -5.58 -2.75 -4.32
C PHE A 439 -7.01 -3.14 -3.94
N VAL A 440 -7.44 -4.36 -4.26
CA VAL A 440 -8.77 -4.87 -3.92
C VAL A 440 -9.06 -4.78 -2.42
N LEU A 441 -8.13 -5.24 -1.58
CA LEU A 441 -8.28 -5.19 -0.13
C LEU A 441 -8.28 -3.77 0.42
N LEU A 442 -7.57 -2.83 -0.23
CA LEU A 442 -7.57 -1.41 0.13
C LEU A 442 -8.83 -0.67 -0.30
N MET A 443 -9.48 -1.11 -1.37
CA MET A 443 -10.73 -0.54 -1.89
C MET A 443 -11.97 -1.08 -1.16
N SER A 444 -11.86 -2.22 -0.50
CA SER A 444 -12.93 -2.81 0.30
C SER A 444 -13.43 -1.86 1.39
N GLU A 445 -14.75 -1.65 1.44
CA GLU A 445 -15.41 -0.95 2.56
C GLU A 445 -15.35 -1.77 3.86
N GLU A 446 -15.25 -3.11 3.75
CA GLU A 446 -15.06 -3.99 4.89
C GLU A 446 -13.60 -3.96 5.35
N ILE A 447 -13.40 -3.63 6.62
CA ILE A 447 -12.10 -3.65 7.30
C ILE A 447 -11.75 -5.10 7.65
N LEU A 448 -10.54 -5.53 7.32
CA LEU A 448 -10.06 -6.87 7.69
C LEU A 448 -9.82 -6.96 9.20
N ASP A 449 -10.36 -7.98 9.86
CA ASP A 449 -10.06 -8.21 11.27
C ASP A 449 -8.60 -8.62 11.49
N GLU A 450 -8.07 -9.50 10.63
CA GLU A 450 -6.69 -9.93 10.64
C GLU A 450 -6.14 -10.03 9.22
N PHE A 451 -4.93 -9.51 9.01
CA PHE A 451 -4.16 -9.63 7.81
C PHE A 451 -2.83 -10.33 8.14
N ASP A 452 -2.75 -11.62 7.85
CA ASP A 452 -1.51 -12.40 8.01
C ASP A 452 -0.84 -12.62 6.66
N LEU A 453 0.31 -11.99 6.48
CA LEU A 453 1.07 -12.03 5.23
C LEU A 453 1.59 -13.44 4.90
N ASN A 454 1.76 -14.31 5.90
CA ASN A 454 2.24 -15.69 5.69
C ASN A 454 1.18 -16.59 5.07
N THR A 455 -0.10 -16.19 5.11
CA THR A 455 -1.18 -16.94 4.46
C THR A 455 -1.12 -16.86 2.94
N TYR A 456 -0.34 -15.92 2.39
CA TYR A 456 -0.18 -15.70 0.95
C TYR A 456 1.08 -16.41 0.46
N ASN A 457 0.89 -17.44 -0.36
CA ASN A 457 1.99 -18.10 -1.05
C ASN A 457 2.50 -17.19 -2.18
N THR A 458 3.59 -16.46 -1.94
CA THR A 458 4.19 -15.54 -2.93
C THR A 458 5.65 -15.23 -2.60
N SER A 459 6.40 -14.80 -3.61
CA SER A 459 7.77 -14.28 -3.49
C SER A 459 7.88 -13.04 -2.57
N GLU A 460 9.12 -12.69 -2.19
CA GLU A 460 9.42 -11.49 -1.38
C GLU A 460 8.87 -10.20 -2.02
N ALA A 461 8.97 -10.07 -3.34
CA ALA A 461 8.44 -8.92 -4.07
C ALA A 461 6.90 -8.86 -4.00
N GLY A 462 6.22 -10.01 -4.02
CA GLY A 462 4.77 -10.08 -3.82
C GLY A 462 4.37 -9.70 -2.39
N ARG A 463 5.09 -10.20 -1.39
CA ARG A 463 4.89 -9.83 0.03
C ARG A 463 5.02 -8.33 0.25
N GLN A 464 6.04 -7.70 -0.33
CA GLN A 464 6.23 -6.24 -0.25
C GLN A 464 5.07 -5.47 -0.88
N ARG A 465 4.48 -5.96 -1.98
CA ARG A 465 3.32 -5.34 -2.64
C ARG A 465 2.03 -5.46 -1.85
N LEU A 466 1.95 -6.42 -0.91
CA LEU A 466 0.82 -6.58 0.00
C LEU A 466 0.93 -5.74 1.29
N VAL A 467 2.11 -5.24 1.65
CA VAL A 467 2.31 -4.40 2.85
C VAL A 467 1.32 -3.24 2.96
N PRO A 468 0.94 -2.50 1.88
CA PRO A 468 -0.04 -1.42 1.97
C PRO A 468 -1.38 -1.82 2.61
N VAL A 469 -1.78 -3.10 2.57
CA VAL A 469 -3.03 -3.62 3.15
C VAL A 469 -3.15 -3.35 4.65
N VAL A 470 -2.03 -3.11 5.37
CA VAL A 470 -2.06 -2.70 6.78
C VAL A 470 -2.92 -1.46 7.05
N ARG A 471 -3.14 -0.63 6.03
CA ARG A 471 -4.03 0.56 6.11
C ARG A 471 -5.51 0.20 6.28
N ASN A 472 -5.92 -1.04 6.01
CA ASN A 472 -7.31 -1.48 6.05
C ASN A 472 -7.51 -2.76 6.89
N CYS A 473 -6.76 -2.92 7.99
CA CYS A 473 -6.94 -4.05 8.91
C CYS A 473 -6.85 -3.64 10.39
N ARG A 474 -7.42 -4.45 11.29
CA ARG A 474 -7.32 -4.26 12.74
C ARG A 474 -6.06 -4.89 13.33
N LYS A 475 -5.65 -6.04 12.79
CA LYS A 475 -4.44 -6.75 13.15
C LYS A 475 -3.64 -7.08 11.90
N ALA A 476 -2.34 -6.80 11.91
CA ALA A 476 -1.41 -7.15 10.84
C ALA A 476 -0.29 -8.04 11.38
N ILE A 477 -0.07 -9.18 10.73
CA ILE A 477 1.07 -10.06 10.97
C ILE A 477 1.95 -9.99 9.72
N LEU A 478 3.08 -9.32 9.84
CA LEU A 478 4.06 -9.14 8.76
C LEU A 478 5.37 -9.88 9.04
N ASN A 479 5.38 -10.74 10.07
CA ASN A 479 6.54 -11.54 10.42
C ASN A 479 7.02 -12.36 9.19
N SER A 480 8.31 -12.61 9.07
CA SER A 480 8.92 -13.27 7.89
C SER A 480 8.87 -12.48 6.57
N CYS A 481 8.58 -11.17 6.60
CA CYS A 481 8.76 -10.27 5.45
C CYS A 481 10.07 -9.50 5.59
N ARG A 482 10.91 -9.48 4.55
CA ARG A 482 12.03 -8.54 4.51
C ARG A 482 11.48 -7.15 4.17
N LEU A 483 11.24 -6.35 5.19
CA LEU A 483 10.80 -4.97 5.02
C LEU A 483 11.97 -4.11 4.55
N THR A 484 11.73 -3.36 3.48
CA THR A 484 12.61 -2.28 3.04
C THR A 484 12.28 -1.01 3.81
N GLU A 485 13.16 -0.01 3.75
CA GLU A 485 12.88 1.33 4.29
C GLU A 485 11.54 1.89 3.76
N LYS A 486 11.26 1.70 2.46
CA LYS A 486 9.97 2.06 1.84
C LYS A 486 8.79 1.33 2.47
N SER A 487 8.95 0.07 2.83
CA SER A 487 7.90 -0.72 3.50
C SER A 487 7.66 -0.19 4.92
N CYS A 488 8.71 0.20 5.64
CA CYS A 488 8.61 0.86 6.95
C CYS A 488 7.88 2.20 6.84
N ASP A 489 8.18 3.00 5.82
CA ASP A 489 7.45 4.26 5.55
C ASP A 489 5.96 4.03 5.30
N ILE A 490 5.61 2.96 4.58
CA ILE A 490 4.21 2.60 4.32
C ILE A 490 3.50 2.25 5.64
N VAL A 491 4.14 1.46 6.51
CA VAL A 491 3.60 1.07 7.82
C VAL A 491 3.49 2.31 8.74
N ALA A 492 4.53 3.14 8.80
CA ALA A 492 4.52 4.38 9.57
C ALA A 492 3.42 5.33 9.09
N SER A 493 3.26 5.49 7.78
CA SER A 493 2.17 6.27 7.18
C SER A 493 0.80 5.71 7.55
N ALA A 494 0.66 4.38 7.62
CA ALA A 494 -0.59 3.73 8.02
C ALA A 494 -0.95 4.00 9.49
N LEU A 495 0.04 4.13 10.38
CA LEU A 495 -0.16 4.53 11.77
C LEU A 495 -0.59 6.00 11.90
N GLN A 496 -0.18 6.86 10.96
CA GLN A 496 -0.49 8.29 10.96
C GLN A 496 -1.88 8.63 10.40
N LEU A 497 -2.57 7.66 9.78
CA LEU A 497 -3.92 7.85 9.22
C LEU A 497 -4.92 8.21 10.33
N SER A 498 -5.67 9.31 10.17
CA SER A 498 -6.69 9.78 11.12
C SER A 498 -7.71 8.68 11.48
N ASN A 499 -8.06 7.86 10.50
CA ASN A 499 -9.01 6.76 10.61
C ASN A 499 -8.37 5.37 10.58
N SER A 500 -7.09 5.24 10.99
CA SER A 500 -6.42 3.93 11.00
C SER A 500 -7.19 2.88 11.83
N PRO A 501 -7.58 1.74 11.24
CA PRO A 501 -8.21 0.65 11.96
C PRO A 501 -7.22 -0.18 12.77
N LEU A 502 -5.92 -0.06 12.50
CA LEU A 502 -4.87 -0.90 13.05
C LEU A 502 -4.75 -0.71 14.58
N ARG A 503 -4.75 -1.83 15.30
CA ARG A 503 -4.60 -1.92 16.77
C ARG A 503 -3.48 -2.86 17.18
N ASP A 504 -3.12 -3.80 16.32
CA ASP A 504 -2.15 -4.84 16.59
C ASP A 504 -1.25 -5.05 15.37
N LEU A 505 0.06 -5.00 15.58
CA LEU A 505 1.06 -5.10 14.54
C LEU A 505 2.20 -5.99 15.00
N ASP A 506 2.38 -7.13 14.33
CA ASP A 506 3.50 -8.03 14.54
C ASP A 506 4.50 -7.90 13.39
N LEU A 507 5.69 -7.38 13.71
CA LEU A 507 6.84 -7.23 12.82
C LEU A 507 8.00 -8.14 13.24
N SER A 508 7.73 -9.17 14.03
CA SER A 508 8.77 -10.06 14.57
C SER A 508 9.51 -10.81 13.47
N TYR A 509 10.75 -11.20 13.73
CA TYR A 509 11.62 -11.93 12.82
C TYR A 509 11.90 -11.18 11.50
N ILE A 510 11.93 -9.85 11.54
CA ILE A 510 12.26 -8.99 10.41
C ILE A 510 13.56 -8.25 10.69
N ASP A 511 14.48 -8.22 9.72
CA ASP A 511 15.73 -7.44 9.78
C ASP A 511 15.45 -5.93 9.65
N LEU A 512 14.76 -5.37 10.65
CA LEU A 512 14.30 -3.99 10.68
C LEU A 512 15.46 -3.04 11.02
N GLY A 513 16.29 -3.44 11.99
CA GLY A 513 17.37 -2.62 12.54
C GLY A 513 16.89 -1.33 13.21
N ASP A 514 17.83 -0.54 13.74
CA ASP A 514 17.49 0.69 14.47
C ASP A 514 16.84 1.76 13.58
N SER A 515 17.18 1.82 12.29
CA SER A 515 16.63 2.79 11.35
C SER A 515 15.16 2.52 11.04
N GLY A 516 14.75 1.26 10.88
CA GLY A 516 13.35 0.91 10.65
C GLY A 516 12.48 1.18 11.88
N VAL A 517 13.00 0.94 13.10
CA VAL A 517 12.31 1.29 14.35
C VAL A 517 12.12 2.79 14.46
N LYS A 518 13.10 3.60 14.06
CA LYS A 518 12.96 5.07 14.03
C LYS A 518 11.74 5.52 13.23
N LEU A 519 11.61 5.06 11.99
CA LEU A 519 10.48 5.39 11.12
C LEU A 519 9.15 4.94 11.72
N LEU A 520 9.13 3.74 12.31
CA LEU A 520 7.94 3.21 12.97
C LEU A 520 7.52 4.07 14.18
N CYS A 521 8.48 4.48 15.01
CA CYS A 521 8.25 5.32 16.17
C CYS A 521 7.77 6.73 15.80
N ASP A 522 8.22 7.29 14.68
CA ASP A 522 7.65 8.54 14.14
C ASP A 522 6.14 8.40 13.88
N GLY A 523 5.71 7.23 13.38
CA GLY A 523 4.29 6.88 13.26
C GLY A 523 3.57 6.72 14.60
N LEU A 524 4.21 6.09 15.60
CA LEU A 524 3.63 5.90 16.95
C LEU A 524 3.41 7.20 17.71
N MET A 525 4.27 8.21 17.47
CA MET A 525 4.19 9.53 18.10
C MET A 525 3.08 10.41 17.49
N SER A 526 2.47 9.99 16.39
CA SER A 526 1.38 10.70 15.74
C SER A 526 0.13 10.76 16.62
N PRO A 527 -0.58 11.92 16.70
CA PRO A 527 -1.84 12.04 17.44
C PRO A 527 -2.95 11.14 16.88
N ASN A 528 -2.81 10.66 15.65
CA ASN A 528 -3.77 9.79 14.98
C ASN A 528 -3.52 8.30 15.24
N CYS A 529 -2.37 7.94 15.82
CA CYS A 529 -2.01 6.55 16.07
C CYS A 529 -3.01 5.92 17.05
N LYS A 530 -3.41 4.68 16.77
CA LYS A 530 -4.33 3.89 17.61
C LYS A 530 -3.76 2.51 17.95
N LEU A 531 -2.49 2.26 17.63
CA LEU A 531 -1.83 0.97 17.84
C LEU A 531 -1.65 0.67 19.33
N GLN A 532 -2.17 -0.47 19.77
CA GLN A 532 -2.12 -0.92 21.16
C GLN A 532 -1.09 -2.01 21.40
N ARG A 533 -0.79 -2.83 20.40
CA ARG A 533 0.17 -3.93 20.49
C ARG A 533 1.19 -3.85 19.36
N LEU A 534 2.46 -4.02 19.71
CA LEU A 534 3.58 -4.01 18.78
C LEU A 534 4.56 -5.15 19.09
N GLY A 535 4.72 -6.07 18.14
CA GLY A 535 5.74 -7.12 18.19
C GLY A 535 6.98 -6.72 17.38
N LEU A 536 8.15 -6.71 18.02
CA LEU A 536 9.46 -6.44 17.41
C LEU A 536 10.50 -7.49 17.84
N ASN A 537 10.03 -8.72 18.07
CA ASN A 537 10.89 -9.82 18.50
C ASN A 537 11.88 -10.19 17.38
N SER A 538 13.16 -10.42 17.72
CA SER A 538 14.18 -10.87 16.77
C SER A 538 14.32 -9.95 15.54
N CYS A 539 14.37 -8.63 15.80
CA CYS A 539 14.43 -7.60 14.76
C CYS A 539 15.82 -6.97 14.54
N ARG A 540 16.87 -7.56 15.13
CA ARG A 540 18.26 -7.04 15.15
C ARG A 540 18.35 -5.62 15.73
N LEU A 541 17.56 -5.39 16.78
CA LEU A 541 17.57 -4.13 17.50
C LEU A 541 18.75 -4.08 18.47
N THR A 542 19.30 -2.87 18.65
CA THR A 542 20.40 -2.62 19.60
C THR A 542 19.95 -1.63 20.68
N GLU A 543 20.87 -1.24 21.57
CA GLU A 543 20.64 -0.19 22.58
C GLU A 543 20.09 1.13 21.99
N LYS A 544 20.39 1.46 20.73
CA LYS A 544 19.89 2.68 20.07
C LYS A 544 18.38 2.65 19.86
N SER A 545 17.83 1.48 19.56
CA SER A 545 16.38 1.32 19.44
C SER A 545 15.66 1.55 20.77
N CYS A 546 16.30 1.23 21.90
CA CYS A 546 15.71 1.48 23.21
C CYS A 546 15.47 2.97 23.48
N ASP A 547 16.39 3.85 23.09
CA ASP A 547 16.24 5.32 23.22
C ASP A 547 15.08 5.86 22.35
N ILE A 548 14.99 5.36 21.11
CA ILE A 548 13.93 5.71 20.17
C ILE A 548 12.56 5.25 20.70
N VAL A 549 12.46 4.01 21.15
CA VAL A 549 11.24 3.45 21.75
C VAL A 549 10.88 4.19 23.04
N ALA A 550 11.86 4.52 23.89
CA ALA A 550 11.64 5.31 25.09
C ALA A 550 11.01 6.66 24.75
N SER A 551 11.51 7.36 23.74
CA SER A 551 10.95 8.62 23.25
C SER A 551 9.49 8.46 22.80
N ALA A 552 9.17 7.37 22.09
CA ALA A 552 7.80 7.08 21.68
C ALA A 552 6.87 6.79 22.88
N LEU A 553 7.34 6.10 23.92
CA LEU A 553 6.60 5.84 25.15
C LEU A 553 6.35 7.10 25.99
N GLN A 554 7.25 8.09 25.93
CA GLN A 554 7.11 9.37 26.62
C GLN A 554 6.08 10.30 25.97
N SER A 555 5.77 10.08 24.69
CA SER A 555 4.79 10.87 23.94
C SER A 555 3.39 10.68 24.49
N SER A 556 2.68 11.78 24.77
CA SER A 556 1.27 11.76 25.20
C SER A 556 0.34 11.09 24.18
N ASN A 557 0.76 11.06 22.91
CA ASN A 557 -0.02 10.54 21.80
C ASN A 557 0.06 9.01 21.69
N SER A 558 1.08 8.37 22.27
CA SER A 558 1.24 6.92 22.15
C SER A 558 0.12 6.18 22.90
N PRO A 559 -0.65 5.30 22.23
CA PRO A 559 -1.66 4.47 22.87
C PRO A 559 -1.16 3.06 23.21
N LEU A 560 0.15 2.81 23.03
CA LEU A 560 0.75 1.48 23.13
C LEU A 560 0.60 0.91 24.55
N ARG A 561 0.14 -0.34 24.62
CA ARG A 561 -0.09 -1.10 25.86
C ARG A 561 0.73 -2.39 25.93
N ASP A 562 1.17 -2.91 24.81
CA ASP A 562 1.89 -4.17 24.71
C ASP A 562 3.05 -4.02 23.73
N LEU A 563 4.24 -4.36 24.18
CA LEU A 563 5.47 -4.27 23.41
C LEU A 563 6.33 -5.50 23.67
N ASP A 564 6.63 -6.25 22.61
CA ASP A 564 7.59 -7.35 22.68
C ASP A 564 8.88 -6.96 21.95
N LEU A 565 9.98 -6.85 22.71
CA LEU A 565 11.34 -6.60 22.20
C LEU A 565 12.26 -7.81 22.37
N SER A 566 11.71 -8.98 22.69
CA SER A 566 12.49 -10.20 22.99
C SER A 566 13.41 -10.59 21.82
N TYR A 567 14.46 -11.37 22.10
CA TYR A 567 15.42 -11.88 21.11
C TYR A 567 16.19 -10.78 20.36
N ASN A 568 16.42 -9.61 20.99
CA ASN A 568 17.25 -8.52 20.45
C ASN A 568 18.46 -8.24 21.35
N ASP A 569 19.58 -7.80 20.80
CA ASP A 569 20.80 -7.54 21.59
C ASP A 569 20.77 -6.12 22.20
N LEU A 570 19.83 -5.90 23.11
CA LEU A 570 19.59 -4.60 23.74
C LEU A 570 20.64 -4.28 24.82
N GLY A 571 21.02 -5.30 25.59
CA GLY A 571 21.91 -5.18 26.74
C GLY A 571 21.36 -4.31 27.88
N ASP A 572 22.11 -4.25 28.98
CA ASP A 572 21.70 -3.49 30.17
C ASP A 572 21.64 -1.97 29.91
N SER A 573 22.51 -1.44 29.05
CA SER A 573 22.50 -0.02 28.66
C SER A 573 21.22 0.36 27.91
N GLY A 574 20.79 -0.47 26.95
CA GLY A 574 19.54 -0.28 26.24
C GLY A 574 18.33 -0.29 27.17
N VAL A 575 18.24 -1.28 28.07
CA VAL A 575 17.11 -1.35 29.02
C VAL A 575 17.10 -0.16 29.98
N LYS A 576 18.26 0.38 30.37
CA LYS A 576 18.31 1.61 31.17
C LYS A 576 17.65 2.79 30.45
N LEU A 577 17.95 2.98 29.16
CA LEU A 577 17.30 4.01 28.33
C LEU A 577 15.80 3.77 28.18
N LEU A 578 15.39 2.50 27.98
CA LEU A 578 13.97 2.14 27.88
C LEU A 578 13.21 2.49 29.16
N CYS A 579 13.82 2.31 30.32
CA CYS A 579 13.20 2.58 31.61
C CYS A 579 12.87 4.07 31.82
N ASP A 580 13.64 4.99 31.25
CA ASP A 580 13.32 6.43 31.28
C ASP A 580 11.95 6.70 30.63
N GLY A 581 11.64 5.98 29.55
CA GLY A 581 10.33 6.03 28.92
C GLY A 581 9.22 5.38 29.75
N LEU A 582 9.50 4.24 30.38
CA LEU A 582 8.53 3.51 31.22
C LEU A 582 8.12 4.28 32.48
N MET A 583 9.01 5.11 33.02
CA MET A 583 8.72 5.93 34.22
C MET A 583 7.95 7.22 33.90
N SER A 584 7.73 7.54 32.63
CA SER A 584 7.00 8.75 32.21
C SER A 584 5.53 8.69 32.61
N PRO A 585 4.93 9.81 33.07
CA PRO A 585 3.49 9.89 33.36
C PRO A 585 2.59 9.68 32.13
N ASN A 586 3.14 9.80 30.92
CA ASN A 586 2.41 9.58 29.68
C ASN A 586 2.42 8.11 29.21
N CYS A 587 3.29 7.27 29.79
CA CYS A 587 3.44 5.88 29.38
C CYS A 587 2.19 5.06 29.76
N LYS A 588 1.61 4.36 28.79
CA LYS A 588 0.42 3.50 28.97
C LYS A 588 0.75 2.02 28.88
N LEU A 589 2.05 1.67 28.83
CA LEU A 589 2.51 0.31 28.59
C LEU A 589 2.16 -0.60 29.78
N GLN A 590 1.51 -1.72 29.48
CA GLN A 590 1.05 -2.70 30.45
C GLN A 590 1.81 -4.02 30.34
N ARG A 591 2.32 -4.36 29.16
CA ARG A 591 3.08 -5.59 28.93
C ARG A 591 4.38 -5.28 28.21
N LEU A 592 5.47 -5.83 28.71
CA LEU A 592 6.81 -5.67 28.16
C LEU A 592 7.53 -7.02 28.08
N GLY A 593 7.87 -7.43 26.86
CA GLY A 593 8.72 -8.58 26.57
C GLY A 593 10.18 -8.18 26.38
N LEU A 594 11.06 -8.75 27.20
CA LEU A 594 12.52 -8.57 27.17
C LEU A 594 13.25 -9.92 27.25
N GLY A 595 12.61 -10.98 26.78
CA GLY A 595 13.18 -12.33 26.82
C GLY A 595 14.42 -12.43 25.92
N TRP A 596 15.49 -13.03 26.42
CA TRP A 596 16.73 -13.27 25.68
C TRP A 596 17.30 -12.00 25.03
N CYS A 597 17.37 -10.91 25.80
CA CYS A 597 17.87 -9.61 25.36
C CYS A 597 19.30 -9.28 25.81
N ASN A 598 20.07 -10.31 26.17
CA ASN A 598 21.43 -10.20 26.71
C ASN A 598 21.50 -9.35 28.00
N LEU A 599 20.49 -9.49 28.87
CA LEU A 599 20.40 -8.74 30.12
C LEU A 599 21.10 -9.46 31.26
N THR A 600 21.70 -8.69 32.17
CA THR A 600 22.32 -9.18 33.41
C THR A 600 21.62 -8.60 34.65
N ASP A 601 22.16 -8.84 35.85
CA ASP A 601 21.67 -8.20 37.06
C ASP A 601 21.85 -6.67 37.04
N GLY A 602 22.73 -6.14 36.18
CA GLY A 602 23.04 -4.72 36.07
C GLY A 602 21.90 -3.80 35.61
N CYS A 603 20.81 -4.33 35.03
CA CYS A 603 19.61 -3.56 34.68
C CYS A 603 18.47 -3.67 35.72
N CYS A 604 18.55 -4.63 36.66
CA CYS A 604 17.44 -4.95 37.56
C CYS A 604 17.13 -3.84 38.57
N ASP A 605 18.12 -3.03 38.99
CA ASP A 605 17.88 -1.88 39.87
C ASP A 605 17.00 -0.81 39.20
N VAL A 606 17.18 -0.62 37.89
CA VAL A 606 16.41 0.37 37.11
C VAL A 606 15.02 -0.18 36.80
N LEU A 607 14.91 -1.46 36.44
CA LEU A 607 13.60 -2.13 36.33
C LEU A 607 12.83 -2.10 37.66
N ALA A 608 13.49 -2.31 38.80
CA ALA A 608 12.88 -2.18 40.11
C ALA A 608 12.40 -0.74 40.36
N SER A 609 13.11 0.26 39.86
CA SER A 609 12.68 1.67 39.94
C SER A 609 11.42 1.92 39.10
N VAL A 610 11.27 1.27 37.94
CA VAL A 610 10.02 1.29 37.15
C VAL A 610 8.86 0.69 37.95
N LEU A 611 9.08 -0.42 38.66
CA LEU A 611 8.05 -1.06 39.49
C LEU A 611 7.61 -0.19 40.68
N ARG A 612 8.53 0.61 41.24
CA ARG A 612 8.23 1.57 42.32
C ARG A 612 7.58 2.86 41.85
N SER A 613 7.64 3.15 40.55
CA SER A 613 7.13 4.42 40.01
C SER A 613 5.60 4.45 40.06
N PRO A 614 4.96 5.48 40.65
CA PRO A 614 3.51 5.60 40.67
C PRO A 614 2.91 5.79 39.27
N HIS A 615 3.73 6.25 38.31
CA HIS A 615 3.38 6.48 36.93
C HIS A 615 3.42 5.21 36.06
N SER A 616 4.06 4.15 36.53
CA SER A 616 4.14 2.90 35.79
C SER A 616 2.77 2.21 35.74
N GLU A 617 2.35 1.80 34.55
CA GLU A 617 1.15 0.99 34.30
C GLU A 617 1.47 -0.49 34.02
N LEU A 618 2.73 -0.88 34.22
CA LEU A 618 3.23 -2.21 33.87
C LEU A 618 2.58 -3.29 34.73
N ARG A 619 2.05 -4.32 34.06
CA ARG A 619 1.35 -5.47 34.64
C ARG A 619 1.99 -6.80 34.26
N ASP A 620 2.71 -6.87 33.15
CA ASP A 620 3.39 -8.07 32.68
C ASP A 620 4.82 -7.72 32.28
N LEU A 621 5.79 -8.40 32.88
CA LEU A 621 7.21 -8.25 32.58
C LEU A 621 7.81 -9.63 32.33
N GLU A 622 8.25 -9.87 31.11
CA GLU A 622 8.89 -11.13 30.70
C GLU A 622 10.40 -10.93 30.49
N LEU A 623 11.22 -11.59 31.32
CA LEU A 623 12.69 -11.50 31.33
C LEU A 623 13.36 -12.84 31.04
N ARG A 624 12.62 -13.85 30.56
CA ARG A 624 13.12 -15.20 30.31
C ARG A 624 14.45 -15.25 29.58
N ASP A 625 15.21 -16.31 29.84
CA ASP A 625 16.46 -16.66 29.19
C ASP A 625 17.58 -15.59 29.28
N ASN A 626 17.45 -14.60 30.16
CA ASN A 626 18.53 -13.64 30.50
C ASN A 626 19.45 -14.15 31.63
N GLU A 627 20.46 -13.35 32.01
CA GLU A 627 21.44 -13.63 33.07
C GLU A 627 21.16 -12.83 34.35
N VAL A 628 19.87 -12.69 34.73
CA VAL A 628 19.40 -11.91 35.87
C VAL A 628 20.01 -12.37 37.21
N GLN A 629 20.18 -13.68 37.42
CA GLN A 629 20.79 -14.26 38.63
C GLN A 629 20.07 -13.86 39.95
N ASP A 630 20.59 -14.35 41.09
CA ASP A 630 19.99 -14.06 42.40
C ASP A 630 20.11 -12.59 42.82
N SER A 631 21.17 -11.89 42.41
CA SER A 631 21.36 -10.46 42.67
C SER A 631 20.31 -9.62 41.96
N GLY A 632 20.05 -9.88 40.68
CA GLY A 632 19.02 -9.18 39.92
C GLY A 632 17.62 -9.49 40.44
N VAL A 633 17.34 -10.76 40.81
CA VAL A 633 16.08 -11.14 41.46
C VAL A 633 15.88 -10.38 42.78
N ARG A 634 16.92 -10.23 43.59
CA ARG A 634 16.85 -9.44 44.84
C ARG A 634 16.49 -7.98 44.57
N ALA A 635 17.07 -7.37 43.54
CA ALA A 635 16.73 -5.99 43.15
C ALA A 635 15.25 -5.90 42.70
N LEU A 636 14.78 -6.83 41.87
CA LEU A 636 13.39 -6.89 41.44
C LEU A 636 12.42 -7.11 42.63
N SER A 637 12.78 -7.99 43.57
CA SER A 637 12.03 -8.19 44.82
C SER A 637 11.82 -6.90 45.60
N ALA A 638 12.85 -6.06 45.72
CA ALA A 638 12.72 -4.75 46.38
C ALA A 638 11.77 -3.79 45.64
N GLY A 639 11.59 -3.97 44.32
CA GLY A 639 10.56 -3.26 43.56
C GLY A 639 9.15 -3.83 43.78
N LEU A 640 9.02 -5.16 43.91
CA LEU A 640 7.75 -5.84 44.18
C LEU A 640 7.18 -5.55 45.58
N GLU A 641 8.05 -5.25 46.55
CA GLU A 641 7.65 -4.88 47.92
C GLU A 641 6.92 -3.53 48.00
N ASP A 642 7.12 -2.67 47.00
CA ASP A 642 6.57 -1.31 47.00
C ASP A 642 5.05 -1.29 46.79
N SER A 643 4.36 -0.39 47.49
CA SER A 643 2.90 -0.28 47.44
C SER A 643 2.37 0.26 46.12
N HIS A 644 3.21 0.90 45.29
CA HIS A 644 2.85 1.37 43.96
C HIS A 644 3.00 0.30 42.86
N CYS A 645 3.62 -0.84 43.16
CA CYS A 645 3.87 -1.88 42.17
C CYS A 645 2.56 -2.54 41.70
N LYS A 646 2.22 -2.41 40.41
CA LYS A 646 1.00 -2.96 39.79
C LYS A 646 1.21 -4.30 39.08
N LEU A 647 2.42 -4.86 39.16
CA LEU A 647 2.82 -6.03 38.38
C LEU A 647 1.97 -7.26 38.74
N GLN A 648 1.49 -7.95 37.72
CA GLN A 648 0.61 -9.13 37.81
C GLN A 648 1.29 -10.40 37.29
N ARG A 649 2.18 -10.29 36.31
CA ARG A 649 2.99 -11.40 35.81
C ARG A 649 4.47 -11.02 35.79
N LEU A 650 5.30 -11.93 36.28
CA LEU A 650 6.75 -11.84 36.20
C LEU A 650 7.31 -13.14 35.62
N GLY A 651 7.89 -13.06 34.42
CA GLY A 651 8.59 -14.16 33.77
C GLY A 651 10.09 -14.11 34.06
N LEU A 652 10.62 -15.14 34.71
CA LEU A 652 12.05 -15.32 35.03
C LEU A 652 12.54 -16.70 34.61
N SER A 653 11.89 -17.30 33.61
CA SER A 653 12.20 -18.63 33.12
C SER A 653 13.64 -18.69 32.61
N GLY A 654 14.46 -19.64 33.09
CA GLY A 654 15.85 -19.78 32.64
C GLY A 654 16.76 -18.58 32.98
N CYS A 655 16.51 -17.85 34.08
CA CYS A 655 17.28 -16.68 34.51
C CYS A 655 18.46 -16.96 35.45
N ARG A 656 18.80 -18.24 35.68
CA ARG A 656 19.81 -18.71 36.66
C ARG A 656 19.48 -18.37 38.11
N VAL A 657 18.19 -18.39 38.43
CA VAL A 657 17.72 -18.21 39.80
C VAL A 657 18.02 -19.46 40.61
N THR A 658 18.59 -19.27 41.79
CA THR A 658 18.83 -20.33 42.77
C THR A 658 17.93 -20.13 43.99
N GLN A 659 18.15 -20.97 45.00
CA GLN A 659 17.60 -20.83 46.33
C GLN A 659 17.56 -19.38 46.84
N THR A 660 18.68 -18.65 46.72
CA THR A 660 18.82 -17.31 47.31
C THR A 660 17.91 -16.28 46.64
N GLY A 661 17.74 -16.36 45.32
CA GLY A 661 16.78 -15.53 44.60
C GLY A 661 15.34 -15.89 44.96
N CYS A 662 15.03 -17.18 45.09
CA CYS A 662 13.70 -17.64 45.53
C CYS A 662 13.34 -17.17 46.94
N ASP A 663 14.29 -17.17 47.88
CA ASP A 663 14.08 -16.65 49.23
C ASP A 663 13.78 -15.14 49.21
N SER A 664 14.46 -14.39 48.34
CA SER A 664 14.21 -12.95 48.15
C SER A 664 12.82 -12.69 47.56
N LEU A 665 12.37 -13.51 46.60
CA LEU A 665 11.01 -13.43 46.06
C LEU A 665 9.96 -13.80 47.11
N ALA A 666 10.17 -14.89 47.86
CA ALA A 666 9.24 -15.32 48.91
C ALA A 666 9.06 -14.24 50.00
N SER A 667 10.15 -13.56 50.39
CA SER A 667 10.09 -12.44 51.34
C SER A 667 9.26 -11.27 50.81
N ALA A 668 9.47 -10.88 49.55
CA ALA A 668 8.72 -9.80 48.91
C ALA A 668 7.23 -10.10 48.82
N LEU A 669 6.89 -11.33 48.42
CA LEU A 669 5.51 -11.81 48.29
C LEU A 669 4.77 -11.95 49.63
N CYS A 670 5.50 -12.12 50.75
CA CYS A 670 4.93 -12.15 52.09
C CYS A 670 4.70 -10.74 52.68
N SER A 671 5.46 -9.74 52.23
CA SER A 671 5.49 -8.40 52.84
C SER A 671 4.40 -7.47 52.32
N ASN A 672 3.93 -7.67 51.08
CA ASN A 672 2.85 -6.91 50.45
C ASN A 672 1.89 -7.94 49.80
N PRO A 673 0.54 -7.78 49.82
CA PRO A 673 -0.34 -8.54 48.94
C PRO A 673 -0.03 -8.17 47.49
N SER A 674 1.02 -8.78 46.94
CA SER A 674 1.51 -8.55 45.59
C SER A 674 0.34 -8.68 44.63
N HIS A 675 0.14 -7.69 43.76
CA HIS A 675 -0.77 -7.83 42.62
C HIS A 675 -0.37 -8.98 41.68
N LEU A 676 0.80 -9.57 41.92
CA LEU A 676 1.35 -10.73 41.24
C LEU A 676 0.41 -11.93 41.35
N ARG A 677 -0.03 -12.39 40.17
CA ARG A 677 -0.89 -13.55 39.93
C ARG A 677 -0.18 -14.65 39.17
N GLU A 678 0.95 -14.36 38.56
CA GLU A 678 1.74 -15.36 37.84
C GLU A 678 3.24 -15.09 38.01
N LEU A 679 3.97 -16.14 38.38
CA LEU A 679 5.42 -16.13 38.50
C LEU A 679 5.98 -17.36 37.78
N ASP A 680 6.72 -17.13 36.71
CA ASP A 680 7.41 -18.20 35.99
C ASP A 680 8.89 -18.26 36.37
N LEU A 681 9.27 -19.31 37.09
CA LEU A 681 10.63 -19.67 37.47
C LEU A 681 11.07 -20.98 36.80
N SER A 682 10.39 -21.44 35.76
CA SER A 682 10.75 -22.66 35.03
C SER A 682 12.17 -22.58 34.49
N TYR A 683 12.80 -23.74 34.28
CA TYR A 683 14.17 -23.88 33.80
C TYR A 683 15.24 -23.19 34.67
N ASN A 684 14.95 -22.90 35.94
CA ASN A 684 15.91 -22.45 36.96
C ASN A 684 16.29 -23.59 37.93
N HIS A 685 17.03 -23.26 38.99
CA HIS A 685 17.44 -24.22 40.02
C HIS A 685 17.05 -23.75 41.44
N PRO A 686 15.75 -23.63 41.74
CA PRO A 686 15.25 -23.05 42.99
C PRO A 686 15.62 -23.87 44.25
N GLY A 687 15.90 -25.17 44.11
CA GLY A 687 16.18 -26.08 45.23
C GLY A 687 14.96 -26.37 46.12
N ASP A 688 15.03 -27.45 46.91
CA ASP A 688 13.90 -27.89 47.76
C ASP A 688 13.51 -26.88 48.84
N SER A 689 14.47 -26.12 49.36
CA SER A 689 14.22 -25.06 50.34
C SER A 689 13.49 -23.86 49.72
N GLY A 690 13.78 -23.51 48.46
CA GLY A 690 13.28 -22.32 47.78
C GLY A 690 11.89 -22.57 47.25
N LEU A 691 11.64 -23.78 46.76
CA LEU A 691 10.30 -24.28 46.49
C LEU A 691 9.44 -24.26 47.76
N ARG A 692 9.98 -24.69 48.90
CA ARG A 692 9.26 -24.61 50.19
C ARG A 692 8.99 -23.15 50.61
N ALA A 693 9.96 -22.25 50.47
CA ALA A 693 9.78 -20.83 50.80
C ALA A 693 8.69 -20.18 49.93
N LEU A 694 8.73 -20.40 48.61
CA LEU A 694 7.73 -19.89 47.66
C LEU A 694 6.34 -20.51 47.90
N SER A 695 6.27 -21.81 48.20
CA SER A 695 5.00 -22.50 48.52
C SER A 695 4.41 -22.03 49.86
N ALA A 696 5.27 -21.74 50.85
CA ALA A 696 4.87 -21.24 52.16
C ALA A 696 4.35 -19.81 52.12
N ALA A 697 4.76 -19.01 51.13
CA ALA A 697 4.30 -17.64 50.91
C ALA A 697 2.78 -17.53 50.59
N LYS A 698 2.05 -18.67 50.47
CA LYS A 698 0.57 -18.78 50.48
C LYS A 698 -0.17 -17.66 49.72
N LEU A 699 0.18 -17.49 48.46
CA LEU A 699 -0.57 -16.65 47.53
C LEU A 699 -1.73 -17.47 46.96
N ASN A 700 -2.91 -17.41 47.58
CA ASN A 700 -4.10 -18.19 47.16
C ASN A 700 -4.61 -17.89 45.72
N ILE A 701 -3.90 -17.06 44.94
CA ILE A 701 -4.25 -16.60 43.59
C ILE A 701 -3.03 -16.67 42.62
N LEU A 702 -1.82 -17.04 43.09
CA LEU A 702 -0.61 -17.06 42.26
C LEU A 702 -0.47 -18.40 41.52
N THR A 703 -0.39 -18.34 40.20
CA THR A 703 0.11 -19.43 39.35
C THR A 703 1.62 -19.43 39.39
N LEU A 704 2.22 -20.45 40.00
CA LEU A 704 3.66 -20.61 40.12
C LEU A 704 4.14 -21.72 39.18
N LEU A 705 4.96 -21.37 38.19
CA LEU A 705 5.61 -22.32 37.29
C LEU A 705 7.06 -22.49 37.73
N VAL A 706 7.47 -23.71 38.08
CA VAL A 706 8.78 -23.99 38.71
C VAL A 706 9.43 -25.25 38.14
N ASP A 707 9.12 -25.60 36.89
CA ASP A 707 9.69 -26.79 36.25
C ASP A 707 11.22 -26.69 36.25
N HIS A 708 11.87 -27.45 37.12
CA HIS A 708 13.30 -27.33 37.39
C HIS A 708 14.18 -27.73 36.19
N GLY A 709 15.22 -26.93 35.94
CA GLY A 709 16.32 -27.27 35.06
C GLY A 709 17.43 -28.00 35.81
N GLY A 710 18.14 -28.91 35.14
CA GLY A 710 19.36 -29.53 35.70
C GLY A 710 20.48 -28.51 35.95
N GLU A 711 21.49 -28.87 36.75
CA GLU A 711 22.60 -27.99 37.18
C GLU A 711 23.32 -27.26 36.03
N ASN A 712 23.28 -27.76 34.80
CA ASN A 712 23.89 -27.07 33.66
C ASN A 712 23.23 -25.73 33.35
N ARG A 713 21.96 -25.52 33.72
CA ARG A 713 21.22 -24.26 33.52
C ARG A 713 21.75 -23.12 34.40
N THR A 714 22.50 -23.40 35.45
CA THR A 714 23.13 -22.37 36.31
C THR A 714 24.45 -21.86 35.75
N LYS A 715 24.99 -22.46 34.66
CA LYS A 715 26.29 -22.08 34.09
C LYS A 715 26.14 -21.01 33.01
N PRO A 716 27.06 -20.02 32.95
CA PRO A 716 27.08 -19.03 31.89
C PRO A 716 27.31 -19.56 30.48
N GLY A 717 26.77 -18.81 29.50
CA GLY A 717 26.97 -19.06 28.08
C GLY A 717 26.33 -20.34 27.53
N PRO A 718 26.87 -20.94 26.46
CA PRO A 718 26.28 -22.10 25.77
C PRO A 718 25.99 -23.31 26.66
N ARG A 719 26.72 -23.45 27.77
CA ARG A 719 26.52 -24.51 28.76
C ARG A 719 25.16 -24.42 29.47
N LYS A 720 24.54 -23.22 29.51
CA LYS A 720 23.18 -22.98 29.99
C LYS A 720 22.13 -23.83 29.27
N TYR A 721 22.34 -24.11 27.98
CA TYR A 721 21.35 -24.76 27.12
C TYR A 721 21.65 -26.24 26.84
N GLY A 722 22.69 -26.81 27.48
CA GLY A 722 23.12 -28.18 27.22
C GLY A 722 22.09 -29.21 27.66
N CYS A 723 21.55 -29.98 26.72
CA CYS A 723 20.79 -31.20 26.99
C CYS A 723 21.67 -32.45 26.81
N GLN A 724 21.35 -33.51 27.54
CA GLN A 724 21.95 -34.83 27.33
C GLN A 724 21.19 -35.49 26.18
N LEU A 725 21.77 -35.54 24.99
CA LEU A 725 21.14 -36.20 23.84
C LEU A 725 21.29 -37.72 23.98
N THR A 726 20.16 -38.41 24.15
CA THR A 726 20.09 -39.87 24.01
C THR A 726 19.58 -40.21 22.61
N LEU A 727 20.42 -40.86 21.81
CA LEU A 727 20.05 -41.36 20.50
C LEU A 727 19.23 -42.65 20.68
N ASP A 728 17.98 -42.67 20.24
CA ASP A 728 17.19 -43.91 20.20
C ASP A 728 17.67 -44.79 19.02
N PRO A 729 18.24 -45.98 19.28
CA PRO A 729 18.79 -46.83 18.23
C PRO A 729 17.71 -47.37 17.27
N ASN A 730 16.44 -47.33 17.65
CA ASN A 730 15.34 -47.85 16.82
C ASN A 730 14.84 -46.84 15.79
N THR A 731 15.08 -45.55 16.01
CA THR A 731 14.62 -44.44 15.14
C THR A 731 15.76 -43.65 14.51
N ALA A 732 16.97 -43.74 15.06
CA ALA A 732 18.16 -43.17 14.43
C ALA A 732 18.54 -43.94 13.16
N GLY A 733 18.95 -43.23 12.10
CA GLY A 733 19.42 -43.85 10.86
C GLY A 733 20.51 -44.87 11.15
N ARG A 734 20.39 -46.08 10.58
CA ARG A 734 21.25 -47.27 10.85
C ARG A 734 22.76 -47.05 10.64
N LYS A 735 23.15 -45.89 10.09
CA LYS A 735 24.52 -45.46 9.79
C LYS A 735 25.21 -44.73 10.94
N LEU A 736 24.48 -44.32 11.98
CA LEU A 736 25.03 -43.58 13.12
C LEU A 736 25.24 -44.50 14.33
N SER A 737 26.37 -44.33 15.02
CA SER A 737 26.68 -45.01 16.29
C SER A 737 27.24 -44.02 17.31
N LEU A 738 27.03 -44.28 18.60
CA LEU A 738 27.54 -43.44 19.67
C LEU A 738 28.81 -44.04 20.29
N SER A 739 29.76 -43.19 20.66
CA SER A 739 30.98 -43.56 21.38
C SER A 739 31.28 -42.57 22.51
N GLU A 740 32.22 -42.91 23.41
CA GLU A 740 32.59 -42.11 24.59
C GLU A 740 31.38 -41.77 25.48
N GLY A 741 30.62 -42.78 25.92
CA GLY A 741 29.50 -42.57 26.83
C GLY A 741 28.43 -41.63 26.27
N ASN A 742 28.07 -41.82 24.99
CA ASN A 742 27.08 -41.05 24.24
C ASN A 742 27.46 -39.58 23.96
N ARG A 743 28.75 -39.23 24.07
CA ARG A 743 29.24 -37.85 23.85
C ARG A 743 29.77 -37.59 22.43
N LYS A 744 30.00 -38.64 21.63
CA LYS A 744 30.40 -38.52 20.22
C LYS A 744 29.55 -39.40 19.31
N VAL A 745 29.04 -38.81 18.22
CA VAL A 745 28.43 -39.55 17.11
C VAL A 745 29.54 -39.95 16.14
N LYS A 746 29.69 -41.25 15.89
CA LYS A 746 30.55 -41.82 14.85
C LYS A 746 29.68 -42.44 13.78
N GLU A 747 29.96 -42.14 12.52
CA GLU A 747 29.40 -42.91 11.41
C GLU A 747 29.98 -44.33 11.45
N ARG A 748 29.16 -45.36 11.23
CA ARG A 748 29.65 -46.75 11.11
C ARG A 748 30.45 -46.86 9.81
N ILE A 749 31.75 -46.57 9.87
CA ILE A 749 32.71 -46.68 8.75
C ILE A 749 32.65 -48.07 8.10
N SER A 750 32.29 -49.12 8.85
CA SER A 750 32.12 -50.48 8.32
C SER A 750 31.00 -50.61 7.29
N ALA A 751 30.00 -49.72 7.28
CA ALA A 751 28.92 -49.72 6.30
C ALA A 751 29.29 -48.98 5.00
N CYS A 752 30.13 -47.95 5.07
CA CYS A 752 30.68 -47.30 3.86
C CYS A 752 31.75 -48.15 3.16
N LEU A 753 32.48 -48.99 3.91
CA LEU A 753 33.53 -49.83 3.33
C LEU A 753 32.99 -51.06 2.56
N ALA A 754 31.74 -51.46 2.72
CA ALA A 754 31.17 -52.55 1.93
C ALA A 754 30.93 -52.12 0.47
N ASP A 755 30.29 -50.96 0.28
CA ASP A 755 30.02 -50.39 -1.05
C ASP A 755 31.31 -49.90 -1.74
N ILE A 756 32.23 -49.33 -0.96
CA ILE A 756 33.54 -48.89 -1.47
C ILE A 756 34.47 -50.07 -1.76
N SER A 757 34.40 -51.18 -1.01
CA SER A 757 35.20 -52.38 -1.30
C SER A 757 34.76 -53.07 -2.59
N GLU A 758 33.46 -53.10 -2.89
CA GLU A 758 32.93 -53.66 -4.15
C GLU A 758 33.32 -52.77 -5.36
N TRP A 759 33.29 -51.45 -5.17
CA TRP A 759 33.76 -50.47 -6.16
C TRP A 759 35.29 -50.44 -6.32
N MET A 760 36.08 -50.56 -5.25
CA MET A 760 37.55 -50.58 -5.29
C MET A 760 38.11 -51.91 -5.80
N SER A 761 37.40 -53.04 -5.59
CA SER A 761 37.77 -54.35 -6.13
C SER A 761 37.58 -54.43 -7.64
N SER A 762 36.62 -53.67 -8.20
CA SER A 762 36.42 -53.52 -9.64
C SER A 762 37.42 -52.54 -10.29
N HIS A 763 38.19 -51.78 -9.50
CA HIS A 763 39.11 -50.73 -9.98
C HIS A 763 40.55 -50.80 -9.41
N HIS A 764 40.95 -51.91 -8.76
CA HIS A 764 42.31 -52.19 -8.28
C HIS A 764 42.95 -51.15 -7.31
N LEU A 765 42.20 -50.59 -6.36
CA LEU A 765 42.72 -49.61 -5.36
C LEU A 765 42.78 -50.20 -3.94
N LYS A 766 43.66 -49.68 -3.06
CA LYS A 766 43.84 -50.12 -1.65
C LYS A 766 44.01 -48.93 -0.68
N LEU A 767 43.37 -48.96 0.50
CA LEU A 767 43.32 -47.84 1.47
C LEU A 767 44.26 -48.06 2.68
N ASN A 768 44.90 -47.00 3.20
CA ASN A 768 45.79 -47.00 4.39
C ASN A 768 45.27 -46.00 5.45
N LEU A 769 45.17 -46.41 6.72
CA LEU A 769 44.34 -45.78 7.77
C LEU A 769 45.12 -45.10 8.94
N ASP A 770 46.43 -44.89 8.83
CA ASP A 770 47.29 -44.65 10.02
C ASP A 770 47.48 -43.20 10.52
N LYS A 771 46.67 -42.20 10.15
CA LYS A 771 46.90 -40.81 10.63
C LYS A 771 45.62 -40.03 10.96
N THR A 772 45.29 -39.85 12.24
CA THR A 772 44.33 -38.82 12.67
C THR A 772 44.58 -38.36 14.12
N GLU A 773 45.11 -37.14 14.30
CA GLU A 773 44.98 -36.31 15.51
C GLU A 773 44.60 -34.87 15.09
N LEU A 774 43.81 -34.18 15.91
CA LEU A 774 43.28 -32.82 15.65
C LEU A 774 43.37 -31.97 16.93
N LEU A 775 43.92 -30.75 16.80
CA LEU A 775 44.20 -29.77 17.87
C LEU A 775 43.33 -28.50 17.64
N PHE A 776 42.82 -27.89 18.72
CA PHE A 776 41.81 -26.80 18.66
C PHE A 776 42.42 -25.42 19.00
N MET A 777 42.05 -24.36 18.27
CA MET A 777 42.20 -22.95 18.69
C MET A 777 40.98 -22.11 18.23
N PRO A 778 40.53 -21.11 19.01
CA PRO A 778 39.28 -20.39 18.73
C PRO A 778 39.50 -19.05 18.01
N TYR A 779 38.55 -18.66 17.14
CA TYR A 779 38.33 -17.26 16.75
C TYR A 779 36.83 -16.91 16.74
N LYS A 780 36.56 -15.63 17.05
CA LYS A 780 35.30 -15.01 17.45
C LYS A 780 34.31 -14.71 16.29
N THR A 781 33.05 -14.48 16.71
CA THR A 781 31.93 -13.69 16.11
C THR A 781 31.15 -14.26 14.91
N SER A 782 30.04 -14.96 15.20
CA SER A 782 28.74 -14.93 14.48
C SER A 782 27.72 -15.88 15.17
N PRO A 783 26.43 -15.53 15.35
CA PRO A 783 25.38 -16.44 15.80
C PRO A 783 24.60 -16.97 14.58
N LEU A 784 25.18 -17.93 13.87
CA LEU A 784 24.46 -18.85 13.01
C LEU A 784 24.90 -20.24 13.43
N LEU A 785 23.96 -21.12 13.77
CA LEU A 785 24.26 -22.54 13.96
C LEU A 785 24.39 -23.16 12.56
N ASP A 786 25.44 -22.78 11.84
CA ASP A 786 25.82 -23.39 10.58
C ASP A 786 26.60 -24.67 10.88
N LEU A 787 25.91 -25.81 10.86
CA LEU A 787 26.58 -27.10 10.71
C LEU A 787 27.05 -27.23 9.26
N SER A 788 28.29 -26.80 9.01
CA SER A 788 29.01 -27.10 7.77
C SER A 788 29.89 -28.34 7.98
N ILE A 789 29.78 -29.31 7.06
CA ILE A 789 30.66 -30.48 6.99
C ILE A 789 31.55 -30.29 5.76
N THR A 790 32.84 -30.16 5.97
CA THR A 790 33.85 -30.12 4.90
C THR A 790 34.70 -31.38 4.94
N VAL A 791 34.97 -31.96 3.75
CA VAL A 791 35.92 -33.05 3.56
C VAL A 791 36.93 -32.58 2.50
N ASP A 792 38.22 -32.64 2.82
CA ASP A 792 39.36 -32.21 1.99
C ASP A 792 39.21 -30.80 1.37
N GLY A 793 38.82 -29.83 2.19
CA GLY A 793 38.88 -28.41 1.84
C GLY A 793 37.89 -27.93 0.77
N THR A 794 36.92 -28.75 0.37
CA THR A 794 35.88 -28.36 -0.60
C THR A 794 34.48 -28.56 0.01
N MET A 795 33.59 -27.56 -0.11
CA MET A 795 32.20 -27.60 0.37
C MET A 795 31.34 -28.51 -0.51
N ILE A 796 30.68 -29.50 0.08
CA ILE A 796 29.69 -30.35 -0.59
C ILE A 796 28.29 -30.01 -0.07
N GLU A 797 27.33 -29.96 -0.98
CA GLU A 797 25.96 -29.43 -0.93
C GLU A 797 25.08 -29.70 0.32
N LYS A 798 24.08 -28.81 0.50
CA LYS A 798 23.02 -28.82 1.52
C LYS A 798 22.12 -30.06 1.38
N CYS A 799 22.15 -30.97 2.36
CA CYS A 799 21.15 -32.02 2.50
C CYS A 799 20.26 -31.76 3.73
N PRO A 800 18.91 -31.79 3.60
CA PRO A 800 18.00 -31.67 4.73
C PRO A 800 17.94 -32.99 5.48
N VAL A 801 18.62 -33.10 6.62
CA VAL A 801 18.44 -34.24 7.52
C VAL A 801 17.33 -33.91 8.51
N GLN A 802 16.17 -34.55 8.36
CA GLN A 802 15.08 -34.45 9.32
C GLN A 802 15.42 -35.34 10.53
N LEU A 803 15.90 -34.73 11.61
CA LEU A 803 16.06 -35.40 12.90
C LEU A 803 14.67 -35.54 13.56
N ARG A 804 14.06 -36.73 13.51
CA ARG A 804 12.94 -37.09 14.39
C ARG A 804 13.49 -37.65 15.70
N GLY A 805 13.59 -36.79 16.70
CA GLY A 805 13.55 -37.15 18.11
C GLY A 805 12.47 -36.28 18.77
N GLN A 806 11.87 -36.74 19.86
CA GLN A 806 11.09 -35.85 20.73
C GLN A 806 12.04 -34.81 21.34
N THR A 807 12.31 -33.76 20.59
CA THR A 807 12.95 -32.55 21.08
C THR A 807 11.85 -31.70 21.71
N SER A 808 11.75 -31.75 23.03
CA SER A 808 11.19 -30.63 23.78
C SER A 808 12.18 -29.46 23.78
N LEU A 809 12.37 -28.83 22.62
CA LEU A 809 12.65 -27.41 22.54
C LEU A 809 11.30 -26.70 22.72
N PHE A 810 10.67 -26.88 23.89
CA PHE A 810 9.39 -26.26 24.23
C PHE A 810 9.65 -25.00 25.04
N GLY A 811 9.49 -23.88 24.34
CA GLY A 811 9.35 -22.52 24.87
C GLY A 811 8.79 -21.56 23.80
N ALA A 812 8.11 -22.11 22.79
CA ALA A 812 7.24 -21.38 21.88
C ALA A 812 5.80 -21.84 22.19
N PRO A 813 4.81 -20.94 22.26
CA PRO A 813 3.42 -21.37 22.38
C PRO A 813 3.07 -22.20 21.14
N GLN A 814 2.71 -23.46 21.37
CA GLN A 814 2.03 -24.29 20.38
C GLN A 814 0.73 -23.59 19.99
N ASN A 815 0.68 -23.08 18.76
CA ASN A 815 -0.51 -23.03 17.93
C ASN A 815 -0.06 -22.73 16.49
N TYR A 816 0.06 -23.79 15.69
CA TYR A 816 -0.64 -24.01 14.42
C TYR A 816 0.14 -24.99 13.52
N LEU A 817 -0.66 -25.83 12.85
CA LEU A 817 -0.36 -26.77 11.77
C LEU A 817 0.17 -26.08 10.52
#